data_AF-A0AAU3RG23-F1
#
_entry.id   AF-A0AAU3RG23-F1
#
_cell.length_a   1.000
_cell.length_b   1.000
_cell.length_c   1.000
_cell.angle_alpha   90.00
_cell.angle_beta   90.00
_cell.angle_gamma   90.00
#
_symmetry.space_group_name_H-M   'P 1'
#
loop_
_entity.id
_entity.type
_entity.pdbx_description
1 polymer ?
#
loop_
_entity_poly.entity_id
_entity_poly.type
_entity_poly.pdbx_seq_one_letter_code
_entity_poly.pdbx_strand_id
1 'polypeptide(L)'
;MIIRTDFPYGTTHEDVRIPLPDGVELYARIWRPVTDEPVPALLEYLPYRLTDWTSPRDRQRHPWYAGHGYASVRVDVRGHGCSGGLPGDEYDARELADGVAVVEWLAAQPWCTGSVGMFGISWGGFNSLQIAALAPEPLKAVVTVCSTDDRYDNDVHYMGGSVLAVDMHAWAATMLAFASRPPDPQFVGDDWRRQWLERLEAVEPLIHTWLSHQTRDAYWRHGSVCEDYPAVRAAVLAVGGWHDPYRDTVLRLVEHLPPARVRGLIGPWSHQYPDRGLPPGPAIGFLQETLRWWDHWLKGADNGVMEEPLLRSWISDSHPPATVYEELPGRWVGEKSWPSASVIPVPYVFQGAPVEVASPQHTGLDAGRFFPFGNDADLPPDQREEDAKSACFEFPVGREEPVEILGRPSVTLRLRLDVPYGQVVARLCDVAPDGSSTLVTRGALNLSARRGRDRALPWPVGAYEDVAFELNGIGHAFAPGHRIRLAVSSAYWPWIWPRAGSEAGWTLDPAGSALTLPVRAGSAADGGIVFEAPEQAEPLGVVFPATLDEPRPERLVVRDVARGTWRLEVDPRYGGTRVYPDGLEYGEDAEEVYEIQDADALSARARSRWRIRLHRPELGWDARVETRSEISCDEGGFLTSNEVVCREGDEVVFHRTWERRLPRAAG
;
A
#
# COMPACT_ATOMS: atom_id res chain seq x y z
N MET A 1 -8.25 -22.51 -3.29
CA MET A 1 -8.65 -21.76 -4.51
C MET A 1 -9.25 -22.71 -5.52
N ILE A 2 -10.44 -22.40 -6.03
CA ILE A 2 -11.18 -23.19 -7.02
C ILE A 2 -10.96 -22.54 -8.40
N ILE A 3 -10.49 -23.32 -9.38
CA ILE A 3 -10.38 -22.86 -10.77
C ILE A 3 -11.70 -23.17 -11.49
N ARG A 4 -12.36 -22.13 -12.02
CA ARG A 4 -13.59 -22.23 -12.80
C ARG A 4 -13.28 -22.21 -14.30
N THR A 5 -13.81 -23.21 -14.99
CA THR A 5 -13.73 -23.36 -16.45
C THR A 5 -15.10 -23.31 -17.13
N ASP A 6 -16.16 -23.37 -16.34
CA ASP A 6 -17.55 -23.34 -16.79
C ASP A 6 -18.24 -22.12 -16.16
N PHE A 7 -18.90 -21.32 -17.00
CA PHE A 7 -19.47 -20.04 -16.65
C PHE A 7 -20.84 -19.88 -17.33
N PRO A 8 -21.75 -19.04 -16.78
CA PRO A 8 -23.04 -18.74 -17.42
C PRO A 8 -22.94 -18.26 -18.87
N TYR A 9 -21.86 -17.56 -19.22
CA TYR A 9 -21.57 -17.11 -20.57
C TYR A 9 -20.20 -17.63 -21.04
N GLY A 10 -20.11 -18.00 -22.32
CA GLY A 10 -18.81 -18.06 -23.01
C GLY A 10 -18.16 -16.68 -23.02
N THR A 11 -16.83 -16.62 -23.13
CA THR A 11 -16.09 -15.34 -23.12
C THR A 11 -15.22 -15.16 -24.35
N THR A 12 -15.07 -13.92 -24.79
CA THR A 12 -14.15 -13.48 -25.84
C THR A 12 -13.33 -12.29 -25.34
N HIS A 13 -12.21 -11.98 -25.98
CA HIS A 13 -11.48 -10.76 -25.71
C HIS A 13 -10.93 -10.12 -26.99
N GLU A 14 -10.77 -8.81 -26.94
CA GLU A 14 -10.15 -8.02 -28.00
C GLU A 14 -9.26 -6.92 -27.40
N ASP A 15 -8.20 -6.57 -28.12
CA ASP A 15 -7.31 -5.46 -27.80
C ASP A 15 -7.69 -4.26 -28.66
N VAL A 16 -7.84 -3.09 -28.03
CA VAL A 16 -8.36 -1.88 -28.67
C VAL A 16 -7.51 -0.65 -28.32
N ARG A 17 -7.70 0.40 -29.11
CA ARG A 17 -7.15 1.74 -28.87
C ARG A 17 -8.30 2.66 -28.47
N ILE A 18 -8.25 3.19 -27.25
CA ILE A 18 -9.23 4.14 -26.73
C ILE A 18 -8.71 5.55 -27.03
N PRO A 19 -9.35 6.31 -27.94
CA PRO A 19 -8.94 7.68 -28.23
C PRO A 19 -9.33 8.62 -27.09
N LEU A 20 -8.37 9.41 -26.63
CA LEU A 20 -8.59 10.49 -25.68
C LEU A 20 -8.88 11.83 -26.40
N PRO A 21 -9.48 12.82 -25.72
CA PRO A 21 -9.82 14.12 -26.33
C PRO A 21 -8.63 14.88 -26.93
N ASP A 22 -7.41 14.64 -26.44
CA ASP A 22 -6.18 15.27 -26.93
C ASP A 22 -5.49 14.49 -28.07
N GLY A 23 -6.10 13.41 -28.55
CA GLY A 23 -5.60 12.57 -29.63
C GLY A 23 -4.61 11.48 -29.21
N VAL A 24 -4.28 11.36 -27.92
CA VAL A 24 -3.53 10.20 -27.42
C VAL A 24 -4.45 8.98 -27.38
N GLU A 25 -3.92 7.82 -27.76
CA GLU A 25 -4.64 6.56 -27.70
C GLU A 25 -4.12 5.70 -26.54
N LEU A 26 -5.02 5.26 -25.66
CA LEU A 26 -4.71 4.30 -24.61
C LEU A 26 -4.93 2.88 -25.11
N TYR A 27 -4.05 1.97 -24.71
CA TYR A 27 -4.16 0.55 -24.98
C TYR A 27 -5.05 -0.12 -23.95
N ALA A 28 -6.00 -0.91 -24.43
CA ALA A 28 -6.93 -1.63 -23.58
C ALA A 28 -7.16 -3.05 -24.08
N ARG A 29 -7.47 -3.96 -23.15
CA ARG A 29 -8.04 -5.27 -23.44
C ARG A 29 -9.42 -5.36 -22.82
N ILE A 30 -10.38 -5.81 -23.61
CA ILE A 30 -11.79 -5.93 -23.23
C ILE A 30 -12.17 -7.41 -23.29
N TRP A 31 -12.48 -8.00 -22.15
CA TRP A 31 -13.09 -9.32 -22.04
C TRP A 31 -14.61 -9.16 -21.98
N ARG A 32 -15.35 -9.84 -22.87
CA ARG A 32 -16.81 -9.73 -22.95
C ARG A 32 -17.49 -11.11 -22.89
N PRO A 33 -18.69 -11.19 -22.29
CA PRO A 33 -19.57 -12.34 -22.48
C PRO A 33 -19.98 -12.45 -23.96
N VAL A 34 -20.13 -13.68 -24.44
CA VAL A 34 -20.74 -13.97 -25.74
C VAL A 34 -22.26 -13.87 -25.57
N THR A 35 -22.81 -12.72 -25.94
CA THR A 35 -24.25 -12.37 -25.87
C THR A 35 -24.54 -11.24 -26.84
N ASP A 36 -25.79 -11.15 -27.31
CA ASP A 36 -26.29 -10.05 -28.15
C ASP A 36 -26.78 -8.85 -27.32
N GLU A 37 -27.01 -9.03 -26.02
CA GLU A 37 -27.50 -7.99 -25.10
C GLU A 37 -26.36 -7.11 -24.56
N PRO A 38 -26.54 -5.78 -24.46
CA PRO A 38 -25.57 -4.92 -23.79
C PRO A 38 -25.37 -5.30 -22.31
N VAL A 39 -24.14 -5.20 -21.83
CA VAL A 39 -23.75 -5.52 -20.46
C VAL A 39 -23.02 -4.35 -19.79
N PRO A 40 -23.10 -4.20 -18.46
CA PRO A 40 -22.29 -3.19 -17.76
C PRO A 40 -20.78 -3.44 -17.90
N ALA A 41 -19.99 -2.37 -17.83
CA ALA A 41 -18.54 -2.44 -17.91
C ALA A 41 -17.87 -2.36 -16.52
N LEU A 42 -16.78 -3.11 -16.32
CA LEU A 42 -15.93 -3.04 -15.14
C LEU A 42 -14.51 -2.64 -15.57
N LEU A 43 -14.04 -1.49 -15.13
CA LEU A 43 -12.76 -0.91 -15.51
C LEU A 43 -11.71 -1.07 -14.40
N GLU A 44 -10.55 -1.61 -14.77
CA GLU A 44 -9.29 -1.48 -14.03
C GLU A 44 -8.31 -0.63 -14.85
N TYR A 45 -7.74 0.41 -14.22
CA TYR A 45 -6.92 1.43 -14.87
C TYR A 45 -5.65 1.67 -14.03
N LEU A 46 -4.47 1.31 -14.54
CA LEU A 46 -3.22 1.37 -13.75
C LEU A 46 -1.93 1.27 -14.61
N PRO A 47 -0.77 1.75 -14.12
CA PRO A 47 0.47 1.88 -14.90
C PRO A 47 1.30 0.59 -15.01
N TYR A 48 0.83 -0.52 -14.46
CA TYR A 48 1.62 -1.75 -14.28
C TYR A 48 1.59 -2.73 -15.46
N ARG A 49 1.32 -2.24 -16.67
CA ARG A 49 1.46 -2.96 -17.96
C ARG A 49 0.61 -4.23 -18.12
N LEU A 50 -0.44 -4.10 -18.91
CA LEU A 50 -1.41 -5.14 -19.25
C LEU A 50 -0.80 -6.39 -19.90
N THR A 51 0.30 -6.24 -20.65
CA THR A 51 0.84 -7.31 -21.51
C THR A 51 1.97 -8.12 -20.88
N ASP A 52 2.42 -7.77 -19.68
CA ASP A 52 3.45 -8.51 -18.96
C ASP A 52 3.11 -8.72 -17.49
N TRP A 53 3.50 -7.79 -16.60
CA TRP A 53 3.53 -7.98 -15.16
C TRP A 53 2.14 -8.25 -14.55
N THR A 54 1.09 -7.52 -14.95
CA THR A 54 -0.28 -7.82 -14.47
C THR A 54 -0.98 -8.93 -15.23
N SER A 55 -0.48 -9.35 -16.40
CA SER A 55 -1.23 -10.26 -17.28
C SER A 55 -1.61 -11.61 -16.64
N PRO A 56 -0.81 -12.25 -15.74
CA PRO A 56 -1.24 -13.48 -15.08
C PRO A 56 -2.45 -13.28 -14.17
N ARG A 57 -2.44 -12.20 -13.39
CA ARG A 57 -3.53 -11.81 -12.49
C ARG A 57 -4.78 -11.42 -13.29
N ASP A 58 -4.59 -10.65 -14.35
CA ASP A 58 -5.66 -10.15 -15.21
C ASP A 58 -6.39 -11.32 -15.89
N ARG A 59 -5.63 -12.33 -16.34
CA ARG A 59 -6.17 -13.56 -16.95
C ARG A 59 -7.07 -14.36 -16.03
N GLN A 60 -6.86 -14.29 -14.72
CA GLN A 60 -7.66 -15.04 -13.75
C GLN A 60 -8.95 -14.31 -13.33
N ARG A 61 -9.01 -12.99 -13.52
CA ARG A 61 -10.09 -12.13 -12.99
C ARG A 61 -11.01 -11.57 -14.06
N HIS A 62 -10.47 -10.97 -15.12
CA HIS A 62 -11.31 -10.37 -16.15
C HIS A 62 -12.18 -11.40 -16.90
N PRO A 63 -11.68 -12.59 -17.29
CA PRO A 63 -12.52 -13.63 -17.87
C PRO A 63 -13.57 -14.15 -16.89
N TRP A 64 -13.28 -14.17 -15.59
CA TRP A 64 -14.24 -14.61 -14.57
C TRP A 64 -15.44 -13.64 -14.53
N TYR A 65 -15.21 -12.33 -14.50
CA TYR A 65 -16.31 -11.35 -14.57
C TYR A 65 -17.03 -11.39 -15.93
N ALA A 66 -16.30 -11.57 -17.03
CA ALA A 66 -16.90 -11.73 -18.35
C ALA A 66 -17.84 -12.93 -18.42
N GLY A 67 -17.45 -14.06 -17.82
CA GLY A 67 -18.28 -15.26 -17.72
C GLY A 67 -19.57 -15.04 -16.92
N HIS A 68 -19.63 -14.00 -16.07
CA HIS A 68 -20.80 -13.61 -15.27
C HIS A 68 -21.56 -12.40 -15.84
N GLY A 69 -21.37 -12.08 -17.12
CA GLY A 69 -22.18 -11.11 -17.83
C GLY A 69 -21.74 -9.65 -17.61
N TYR A 70 -20.43 -9.40 -17.60
CA TYR A 70 -19.84 -8.05 -17.54
C TYR A 70 -18.81 -7.86 -18.66
N ALA A 71 -18.72 -6.67 -19.25
CA ALA A 71 -17.54 -6.32 -20.03
C ALA A 71 -16.41 -5.92 -19.07
N SER A 72 -15.46 -6.80 -18.81
CA SER A 72 -14.33 -6.49 -17.93
C SER A 72 -13.17 -5.93 -18.73
N VAL A 73 -12.65 -4.77 -18.35
CA VAL A 73 -11.73 -3.97 -19.16
C VAL A 73 -10.50 -3.58 -18.36
N ARG A 74 -9.32 -3.77 -18.95
CA ARG A 74 -8.05 -3.28 -18.41
C ARG A 74 -7.42 -2.29 -19.38
N VAL A 75 -7.06 -1.11 -18.87
CA VAL A 75 -6.49 0.01 -19.66
C VAL A 75 -5.16 0.44 -19.08
N ASP A 76 -4.08 0.43 -19.87
CA ASP A 76 -2.79 0.99 -19.45
C ASP A 76 -2.88 2.51 -19.41
N VAL A 77 -2.43 3.13 -18.32
CA VAL A 77 -2.45 4.60 -18.23
C VAL A 77 -1.53 5.22 -19.28
N ARG A 78 -1.76 6.50 -19.58
CA ARG A 78 -0.94 7.30 -20.50
C ARG A 78 0.56 7.10 -20.22
N GLY A 79 1.34 6.91 -21.29
CA GLY A 79 2.79 6.75 -21.22
C GLY A 79 3.29 5.42 -20.65
N HIS A 80 2.40 4.50 -20.28
CA HIS A 80 2.75 3.21 -19.71
C HIS A 80 2.31 2.05 -20.61
N GLY A 81 3.01 0.93 -20.48
CA GLY A 81 2.76 -0.27 -21.30
C GLY A 81 2.68 0.07 -22.78
N CYS A 82 1.60 -0.38 -23.41
CA CYS A 82 1.36 -0.17 -24.82
C CYS A 82 0.53 1.09 -25.14
N SER A 83 0.11 1.87 -24.13
CA SER A 83 -0.61 3.15 -24.32
C SER A 83 0.30 4.25 -24.85
N GLY A 84 -0.21 5.16 -25.67
CA GLY A 84 0.53 6.33 -26.16
C GLY A 84 0.75 7.41 -25.10
N GLY A 85 1.40 8.50 -25.50
CA GLY A 85 1.69 9.65 -24.63
C GLY A 85 2.94 9.47 -23.77
N LEU A 86 3.10 10.37 -22.80
CA LEU A 86 4.25 10.45 -21.90
C LEU A 86 3.82 10.16 -20.46
N PRO A 87 4.68 9.53 -19.64
CA PRO A 87 4.40 9.32 -18.23
C PRO A 87 4.28 10.66 -17.49
N GLY A 88 3.29 10.75 -16.61
CA GLY A 88 3.05 11.91 -15.74
C GLY A 88 3.54 11.68 -14.31
N ASP A 89 3.08 12.54 -13.41
CA ASP A 89 3.28 12.36 -11.97
C ASP A 89 2.22 11.42 -11.40
N GLU A 90 2.44 10.91 -10.19
CA GLU A 90 1.55 9.97 -9.53
C GLU A 90 0.16 10.59 -9.25
N TYR A 91 -0.89 9.98 -9.82
CA TYR A 91 -2.30 10.42 -9.76
C TYR A 91 -2.49 11.90 -10.10
N ASP A 92 -1.77 12.40 -11.11
CA ASP A 92 -1.91 13.79 -11.52
C ASP A 92 -3.29 14.08 -12.15
N ALA A 93 -3.62 15.37 -12.28
CA ALA A 93 -4.88 15.80 -12.85
C ALA A 93 -5.09 15.30 -14.30
N ARG A 94 -4.02 14.99 -15.04
CA ARG A 94 -4.13 14.45 -16.40
C ARG A 94 -4.55 12.99 -16.36
N GLU A 95 -3.89 12.16 -15.53
CA GLU A 95 -4.25 10.75 -15.38
C GLU A 95 -5.73 10.59 -14.96
N LEU A 96 -6.19 11.40 -14.00
CA LEU A 96 -7.57 11.34 -13.52
C LEU A 96 -8.58 11.79 -14.60
N ALA A 97 -8.25 12.83 -15.36
CA ALA A 97 -9.08 13.28 -16.48
C ALA A 97 -9.15 12.24 -17.61
N ASP A 98 -8.04 11.56 -17.91
CA ASP A 98 -8.00 10.46 -18.87
C ASP A 98 -8.87 9.29 -18.38
N GLY A 99 -8.82 8.96 -17.09
CA GLY A 99 -9.68 7.95 -16.48
C GLY A 99 -11.18 8.27 -16.60
N VAL A 100 -11.57 9.53 -16.40
CA VAL A 100 -12.94 10.01 -16.66
C VAL A 100 -13.33 9.81 -18.13
N ALA A 101 -12.45 10.20 -19.06
CA ALA A 101 -12.70 10.02 -20.49
C ALA A 101 -12.85 8.54 -20.89
N VAL A 102 -12.09 7.63 -20.27
CA VAL A 102 -12.23 6.18 -20.46
C VAL A 102 -13.59 5.70 -19.95
N VAL A 103 -14.04 6.14 -18.78
CA VAL A 103 -15.37 5.81 -18.24
C VAL A 103 -16.48 6.26 -19.21
N GLU A 104 -16.41 7.49 -19.72
CA GLU A 104 -17.38 8.01 -20.69
C GLU A 104 -17.34 7.24 -22.02
N TRP A 105 -16.14 6.92 -22.51
CA TRP A 105 -15.97 6.14 -23.73
C TRP A 105 -16.58 4.74 -23.61
N LEU A 106 -16.36 4.06 -22.47
CA LEU A 106 -16.93 2.74 -22.19
C LEU A 106 -18.45 2.77 -22.17
N ALA A 107 -19.03 3.76 -21.48
CA ALA A 107 -20.47 3.94 -21.38
C ALA A 107 -21.15 4.20 -22.74
N ALA A 108 -20.42 4.80 -23.69
CA ALA A 108 -20.91 5.09 -25.02
C ALA A 108 -20.85 3.90 -25.99
N GLN A 109 -20.21 2.78 -25.61
CA GLN A 109 -20.09 1.62 -26.50
C GLN A 109 -21.44 0.91 -26.68
N PRO A 110 -21.76 0.40 -27.89
CA PRO A 110 -23.07 -0.22 -28.16
C PRO A 110 -23.31 -1.51 -27.38
N TRP A 111 -22.23 -2.17 -26.92
CA TRP A 111 -22.29 -3.35 -26.08
C TRP A 111 -22.36 -3.01 -24.58
N CYS A 112 -22.26 -1.73 -24.18
CA CYS A 112 -22.36 -1.30 -22.80
C CYS A 112 -23.78 -0.86 -22.47
N THR A 113 -24.26 -1.16 -21.25
CA THR A 113 -25.56 -0.62 -20.77
C THR A 113 -25.53 0.87 -20.43
N GLY A 114 -24.35 1.50 -20.50
CA GLY A 114 -24.09 2.85 -19.99
C GLY A 114 -23.71 2.89 -18.52
N SER A 115 -23.77 1.76 -17.80
CA SER A 115 -23.31 1.65 -16.41
C SER A 115 -21.88 1.13 -16.35
N VAL A 116 -21.01 1.87 -15.67
CA VAL A 116 -19.60 1.52 -15.46
C VAL A 116 -19.32 1.35 -13.96
N GLY A 117 -18.58 0.31 -13.61
CA GLY A 117 -17.92 0.16 -12.32
C GLY A 117 -16.41 0.26 -12.46
N MET A 118 -15.72 0.69 -11.41
CA MET A 118 -14.24 0.68 -11.38
C MET A 118 -13.72 -0.13 -10.21
N PHE A 119 -12.60 -0.82 -10.40
CA PHE A 119 -11.96 -1.54 -9.32
C PHE A 119 -10.45 -1.58 -9.49
N GLY A 120 -9.76 -1.83 -8.39
CA GLY A 120 -8.32 -2.00 -8.42
C GLY A 120 -7.75 -2.18 -7.02
N ILE A 121 -6.49 -2.59 -6.99
CA ILE A 121 -5.68 -2.64 -5.77
C ILE A 121 -4.58 -1.59 -5.85
N SER A 122 -4.20 -1.00 -4.72
CA SER A 122 -3.12 -0.01 -4.68
C SER A 122 -3.47 1.14 -5.63
N TRP A 123 -2.60 1.50 -6.57
CA TRP A 123 -2.87 2.48 -7.62
C TRP A 123 -4.25 2.42 -8.27
N GLY A 124 -4.70 1.23 -8.67
CA GLY A 124 -6.03 1.07 -9.26
C GLY A 124 -7.17 1.29 -8.25
N GLY A 125 -6.93 1.05 -6.96
CA GLY A 125 -7.84 1.39 -5.88
C GLY A 125 -7.89 2.92 -5.66
N PHE A 126 -6.72 3.54 -5.52
CA PHE A 126 -6.58 4.99 -5.32
C PHE A 126 -7.27 5.77 -6.43
N ASN A 127 -6.92 5.49 -7.69
CA ASN A 127 -7.47 6.25 -8.81
C ASN A 127 -8.96 5.94 -9.05
N SER A 128 -9.45 4.74 -8.73
CA SER A 128 -10.90 4.46 -8.77
C SER A 128 -11.68 5.34 -7.79
N LEU A 129 -11.14 5.54 -6.59
CA LEU A 129 -11.75 6.40 -5.58
C LEU A 129 -11.63 7.89 -5.94
N GLN A 130 -10.48 8.32 -6.45
CA GLN A 130 -10.27 9.71 -6.91
C GLN A 130 -11.15 10.05 -8.11
N ILE A 131 -11.27 9.17 -9.10
CA ILE A 131 -12.17 9.35 -10.25
C ILE A 131 -13.64 9.33 -9.80
N ALA A 132 -14.01 8.51 -8.81
CA ALA A 132 -15.34 8.56 -8.22
C ALA A 132 -15.66 9.90 -7.55
N ALA A 133 -14.67 10.60 -7.01
CA ALA A 133 -14.81 11.96 -6.48
C ALA A 133 -14.96 13.03 -7.58
N LEU A 134 -14.47 12.78 -8.80
CA LEU A 134 -14.78 13.60 -9.98
C LEU A 134 -16.21 13.38 -10.51
N ALA A 135 -16.89 12.35 -9.99
CA ALA A 135 -18.30 12.06 -10.20
C ALA A 135 -18.77 11.98 -11.68
N PRO A 136 -18.05 11.28 -12.58
CA PRO A 136 -18.56 11.04 -13.93
C PRO A 136 -19.89 10.28 -13.86
N GLU A 137 -20.90 10.76 -14.58
CA GLU A 137 -22.27 10.23 -14.49
C GLU A 137 -22.34 8.71 -14.70
N PRO A 138 -21.63 8.10 -15.68
CA PRO A 138 -21.70 6.65 -15.90
C PRO A 138 -21.13 5.77 -14.79
N LEU A 139 -20.28 6.31 -13.90
CA LEU A 139 -19.64 5.55 -12.83
C LEU A 139 -20.60 5.34 -11.66
N LYS A 140 -21.12 4.12 -11.53
CA LYS A 140 -22.18 3.78 -10.56
C LYS A 140 -21.62 3.22 -9.25
N ALA A 141 -20.54 2.46 -9.31
CA ALA A 141 -19.91 1.87 -8.12
C ALA A 141 -18.41 1.65 -8.30
N VAL A 142 -17.68 1.63 -7.18
CA VAL A 142 -16.27 1.28 -7.12
C VAL A 142 -15.98 0.21 -6.07
N VAL A 143 -14.96 -0.61 -6.31
CA VAL A 143 -14.35 -1.51 -5.33
C VAL A 143 -12.89 -1.09 -5.17
N THR A 144 -12.60 -0.43 -4.04
CA THR A 144 -11.28 0.11 -3.75
C THR A 144 -10.56 -0.81 -2.77
N VAL A 145 -9.47 -1.45 -3.22
CA VAL A 145 -8.75 -2.47 -2.45
C VAL A 145 -7.38 -1.94 -2.05
N CYS A 146 -7.01 -2.04 -0.76
CA CYS A 146 -5.71 -1.60 -0.23
C CYS A 146 -5.30 -0.24 -0.83
N SER A 147 -6.15 0.76 -0.60
CA SER A 147 -6.03 2.10 -1.19
C SER A 147 -6.03 3.17 -0.11
N THR A 148 -5.41 4.33 -0.37
CA THR A 148 -5.53 5.48 0.54
C THR A 148 -6.55 6.53 0.08
N ASP A 149 -7.15 7.21 1.05
CA ASP A 149 -7.89 8.47 0.92
C ASP A 149 -7.07 9.69 1.35
N ASP A 150 -5.88 9.47 1.93
CA ASP A 150 -4.93 10.50 2.38
C ASP A 150 -3.52 10.18 1.83
N ARG A 151 -3.12 10.90 0.77
CA ARG A 151 -1.83 10.70 0.10
C ARG A 151 -0.59 11.16 0.88
N TYR A 152 -0.77 11.94 1.95
CA TYR A 152 0.35 12.42 2.73
C TYR A 152 0.67 11.46 3.87
N ASP A 153 -0.27 11.27 4.79
CA ASP A 153 -0.01 10.67 6.11
C ASP A 153 -0.42 9.19 6.19
N ASN A 154 -1.00 8.64 5.12
CA ASN A 154 -1.45 7.26 5.01
C ASN A 154 -1.07 6.68 3.64
N ASP A 155 0.11 7.04 3.14
CA ASP A 155 0.68 6.58 1.88
C ASP A 155 2.17 6.23 2.06
N VAL A 156 2.86 5.80 1.00
CA VAL A 156 4.29 5.45 0.98
C VAL A 156 5.23 6.61 1.29
N HIS A 157 4.70 7.83 1.39
CA HIS A 157 5.46 9.07 1.42
C HIS A 157 5.81 9.52 2.84
N TYR A 158 4.78 9.75 3.66
CA TYR A 158 4.94 10.28 5.02
C TYR A 158 4.10 9.50 6.02
N MET A 159 4.63 9.41 7.25
CA MET A 159 3.90 8.87 8.40
C MET A 159 4.02 9.83 9.57
N GLY A 160 2.88 10.41 9.97
CA GLY A 160 2.82 11.40 11.06
C GLY A 160 3.69 12.63 10.78
N GLY A 161 3.82 13.02 9.51
CA GLY A 161 4.73 14.07 9.05
C GLY A 161 6.22 13.71 9.01
N SER A 162 6.59 12.44 9.21
CA SER A 162 7.97 11.97 9.02
C SER A 162 8.15 11.41 7.62
N VAL A 163 9.31 11.64 6.99
CA VAL A 163 9.63 11.03 5.69
C VAL A 163 9.81 9.53 5.90
N LEU A 164 9.06 8.71 5.15
CA LEU A 164 9.26 7.26 5.16
C LEU A 164 10.56 6.91 4.43
N ALA A 165 11.51 6.33 5.14
CA ALA A 165 12.80 5.95 4.56
C ALA A 165 12.73 4.65 3.75
N VAL A 166 11.96 3.68 4.22
CA VAL A 166 11.83 2.36 3.60
C VAL A 166 11.13 2.45 2.24
N ASP A 167 9.88 2.90 2.21
CA ASP A 167 9.05 2.73 1.02
C ASP A 167 8.97 3.96 0.11
N MET A 168 9.12 5.20 0.61
CA MET A 168 9.12 6.37 -0.29
C MET A 168 10.25 6.28 -1.32
N HIS A 169 11.44 5.86 -0.87
CA HIS A 169 12.59 5.70 -1.75
C HIS A 169 12.45 4.47 -2.65
N ALA A 170 12.15 3.30 -2.07
CA ALA A 170 12.02 2.05 -2.81
C ALA A 170 10.89 2.13 -3.86
N TRP A 171 9.76 2.76 -3.52
CA TRP A 171 8.65 2.96 -4.45
C TRP A 171 9.01 3.93 -5.59
N ALA A 172 9.68 5.05 -5.28
CA ALA A 172 10.16 5.96 -6.33
C ALA A 172 11.12 5.26 -7.31
N ALA A 173 12.02 4.42 -6.78
CA ALA A 173 12.96 3.65 -7.60
C ALA A 173 12.24 2.59 -8.45
N THR A 174 11.24 1.92 -7.87
CA THR A 174 10.35 0.98 -8.57
C THR A 174 9.63 1.66 -9.73
N MET A 175 9.00 2.81 -9.48
CA MET A 175 8.29 3.57 -10.52
C MET A 175 9.22 4.09 -11.62
N LEU A 176 10.44 4.52 -11.28
CA LEU A 176 11.44 4.90 -12.27
C LEU A 176 11.82 3.72 -13.17
N ALA A 177 12.08 2.54 -12.59
CA ALA A 177 12.35 1.33 -13.37
C ALA A 177 11.16 0.92 -14.24
N PHE A 178 9.95 1.02 -13.69
CA PHE A 178 8.71 0.63 -14.36
C PHE A 178 8.35 1.53 -15.53
N ALA A 179 8.48 2.85 -15.37
CA ALA A 179 8.24 3.84 -16.43
C ALA A 179 9.31 3.80 -17.53
N SER A 180 10.51 3.31 -17.21
CA SER A 180 11.63 3.21 -18.17
C SER A 180 11.52 2.01 -19.12
N ARG A 181 10.53 1.13 -18.95
CA ARG A 181 10.33 -0.05 -19.81
C ARG A 181 9.81 0.33 -21.21
N PRO A 182 10.32 -0.27 -22.30
CA PRO A 182 9.81 -0.03 -23.64
C PRO A 182 8.38 -0.54 -23.85
N PRO A 183 7.60 0.09 -24.74
CA PRO A 183 6.41 -0.54 -25.29
C PRO A 183 6.78 -1.83 -26.04
N ASP A 184 5.90 -2.82 -26.02
CA ASP A 184 6.16 -4.11 -26.65
C ASP A 184 5.85 -4.05 -28.16
N PRO A 185 6.83 -4.31 -29.06
CA PRO A 185 6.67 -4.20 -30.51
C PRO A 185 5.57 -5.08 -31.09
N GLN A 186 5.22 -6.19 -30.43
CA GLN A 186 4.11 -7.04 -30.86
C GLN A 186 2.78 -6.27 -30.91
N PHE A 187 2.61 -5.28 -30.01
CA PHE A 187 1.34 -4.57 -29.84
C PHE A 187 1.37 -3.13 -30.37
N VAL A 188 2.54 -2.49 -30.42
CA VAL A 188 2.69 -1.11 -30.92
C VAL A 188 3.35 -1.01 -32.31
N GLY A 189 3.92 -2.11 -32.83
CA GLY A 189 4.61 -2.14 -34.12
C GLY A 189 5.97 -1.45 -34.11
N ASP A 190 6.50 -1.15 -35.30
CA ASP A 190 7.86 -0.63 -35.52
C ASP A 190 8.16 0.71 -34.84
N ASP A 191 7.13 1.44 -34.43
CA ASP A 191 7.26 2.74 -33.78
C ASP A 191 7.64 2.65 -32.28
N TRP A 192 7.68 1.44 -31.73
CA TRP A 192 8.00 1.18 -30.31
C TRP A 192 9.27 1.89 -29.83
N ARG A 193 10.34 1.90 -30.65
CA ARG A 193 11.64 2.45 -30.27
C ARG A 193 11.59 3.97 -30.15
N ARG A 194 10.90 4.65 -31.07
CA ARG A 194 10.71 6.10 -31.01
C ARG A 194 9.92 6.47 -29.75
N GLN A 195 8.80 5.79 -29.51
CA GLN A 195 7.98 6.01 -28.31
C GLN A 195 8.78 5.76 -27.02
N TRP A 196 9.61 4.72 -26.98
CA TRP A 196 10.45 4.42 -25.82
C TRP A 196 11.41 5.55 -25.51
N LEU A 197 12.17 6.03 -26.51
CA LEU A 197 13.14 7.10 -26.32
C LEU A 197 12.45 8.42 -25.92
N GLU A 198 11.29 8.74 -26.51
CA GLU A 198 10.51 9.94 -26.12
C GLU A 198 10.06 9.89 -24.65
N ARG A 199 9.64 8.72 -24.16
CA ARG A 199 9.28 8.55 -22.74
C ARG A 199 10.49 8.66 -21.82
N LEU A 200 11.62 8.06 -22.20
CA LEU A 200 12.86 8.13 -21.42
C LEU A 200 13.39 9.57 -21.32
N GLU A 201 13.21 10.40 -22.34
CA GLU A 201 13.56 11.82 -22.28
C GLU A 201 12.62 12.61 -21.34
N ALA A 202 11.35 12.20 -21.25
CA ALA A 202 10.32 12.88 -20.47
C ALA A 202 10.28 12.46 -18.99
N VAL A 203 10.72 11.23 -18.65
CA VAL A 203 10.60 10.71 -17.28
C VAL A 203 11.46 11.52 -16.30
N GLU A 204 10.90 11.80 -15.12
CA GLU A 204 11.61 12.39 -13.99
C GLU A 204 11.46 11.49 -12.75
N PRO A 205 12.51 11.32 -11.93
CA PRO A 205 12.39 10.55 -10.68
C PRO A 205 11.41 11.20 -9.70
N LEU A 206 10.33 10.49 -9.37
CA LEU A 206 9.25 10.99 -8.50
C LEU A 206 9.74 11.43 -7.12
N ILE A 207 10.82 10.81 -6.63
CA ILE A 207 11.43 11.16 -5.34
C ILE A 207 11.78 12.66 -5.23
N HIS A 208 12.14 13.31 -6.34
CA HIS A 208 12.47 14.73 -6.33
C HIS A 208 11.25 15.61 -6.05
N THR A 209 10.11 15.27 -6.64
CA THR A 209 8.83 15.94 -6.41
C THR A 209 8.41 15.69 -4.96
N TRP A 210 8.37 14.43 -4.54
CA TRP A 210 7.84 14.06 -3.23
C TRP A 210 8.64 14.67 -2.07
N LEU A 211 9.98 14.68 -2.14
CA LEU A 211 10.83 15.34 -1.14
C LEU A 211 10.82 16.87 -1.21
N SER A 212 10.30 17.47 -2.29
CA SER A 212 10.06 18.92 -2.36
C SER A 212 8.80 19.33 -1.58
N HIS A 213 7.91 18.38 -1.28
CA HIS A 213 6.65 18.59 -0.58
C HIS A 213 6.64 17.92 0.80
N GLN A 214 7.54 18.32 1.70
CA GLN A 214 7.68 17.72 3.06
C GLN A 214 6.59 18.11 4.06
N THR A 215 5.57 18.84 3.63
CA THR A 215 4.40 19.20 4.44
C THR A 215 3.15 18.97 3.61
N ARG A 216 2.00 18.78 4.26
CA ARG A 216 0.68 18.61 3.63
C ARG A 216 0.18 19.91 2.98
N ASP A 217 0.78 20.27 1.87
CA ASP A 217 0.43 21.40 1.01
C ASP A 217 -0.57 21.00 -0.10
N ALA A 218 -0.72 21.87 -1.11
CA ALA A 218 -1.68 21.67 -2.19
C ALA A 218 -1.38 20.43 -3.05
N TYR A 219 -0.12 19.99 -3.14
CA TYR A 219 0.27 18.82 -3.92
C TYR A 219 -0.40 17.56 -3.37
N TRP A 220 -0.29 17.32 -2.06
CA TRP A 220 -0.88 16.14 -1.42
C TRP A 220 -2.41 16.21 -1.32
N ARG A 221 -2.95 17.41 -1.11
CA ARG A 221 -4.41 17.60 -1.00
C ARG A 221 -5.12 17.29 -2.32
N HIS A 222 -4.49 17.58 -3.47
CA HIS A 222 -5.11 17.35 -4.78
C HIS A 222 -5.61 15.92 -4.99
N GLY A 223 -4.82 14.92 -4.59
CA GLY A 223 -5.16 13.51 -4.75
C GLY A 223 -5.73 12.84 -3.50
N SER A 224 -6.09 13.60 -2.45
CA SER A 224 -6.62 13.05 -1.20
C SER A 224 -8.15 13.18 -1.17
N VAL A 225 -8.85 12.04 -1.17
CA VAL A 225 -10.32 11.99 -1.15
C VAL A 225 -10.88 12.44 0.20
N CYS A 226 -10.09 12.35 1.27
CA CYS A 226 -10.47 12.85 2.59
C CYS A 226 -10.72 14.36 2.66
N GLU A 227 -10.36 15.12 1.61
CA GLU A 227 -10.66 16.55 1.52
C GLU A 227 -12.15 16.85 1.26
N ASP A 228 -12.87 15.96 0.58
CA ASP A 228 -14.31 16.13 0.26
C ASP A 228 -15.01 14.78 -0.03
N TYR A 229 -15.27 13.97 1.01
CA TYR A 229 -16.02 12.72 0.85
C TYR A 229 -17.39 12.88 0.14
N PRO A 230 -18.19 13.93 0.38
CA PRO A 230 -19.44 14.17 -0.36
C PRO A 230 -19.30 14.22 -1.89
N ALA A 231 -18.11 14.52 -2.43
CA ALA A 231 -17.87 14.50 -3.87
C ALA A 231 -18.01 13.10 -4.48
N VAL A 232 -17.77 12.04 -3.70
CA VAL A 232 -17.91 10.65 -4.15
C VAL A 232 -19.39 10.30 -4.30
N ARG A 233 -19.86 10.22 -5.57
CA ARG A 233 -21.26 9.90 -5.91
C ARG A 233 -21.50 8.42 -6.20
N ALA A 234 -20.49 7.70 -6.70
CA ALA A 234 -20.56 6.26 -6.86
C ALA A 234 -20.74 5.55 -5.51
N ALA A 235 -21.31 4.35 -5.51
CA ALA A 235 -21.26 3.47 -4.35
C ALA A 235 -19.84 2.94 -4.14
N VAL A 236 -19.41 2.72 -2.89
CA VAL A 236 -18.05 2.29 -2.56
C VAL A 236 -18.06 0.99 -1.75
N LEU A 237 -17.42 -0.06 -2.26
CA LEU A 237 -16.99 -1.18 -1.43
C LEU A 237 -15.50 -0.97 -1.11
N ALA A 238 -15.20 -0.61 0.14
CA ALA A 238 -13.85 -0.38 0.64
C ALA A 238 -13.30 -1.67 1.23
N VAL A 239 -12.14 -2.11 0.74
CA VAL A 239 -11.54 -3.40 1.11
C VAL A 239 -10.09 -3.21 1.51
N GLY A 240 -9.68 -3.81 2.61
CA GLY A 240 -8.32 -3.70 3.12
C GLY A 240 -7.89 -4.92 3.93
N GLY A 241 -6.64 -4.91 4.38
CA GLY A 241 -6.08 -5.97 5.21
C GLY A 241 -5.42 -5.40 6.45
N TRP A 242 -5.54 -6.08 7.59
CA TRP A 242 -4.90 -5.69 8.84
C TRP A 242 -3.38 -5.80 8.83
N HIS A 243 -2.76 -6.33 7.78
CA HIS A 243 -1.32 -6.28 7.60
C HIS A 243 -0.90 -5.33 6.47
N ASP A 244 -1.84 -4.70 5.78
CA ASP A 244 -1.61 -3.68 4.76
C ASP A 244 -1.48 -2.27 5.39
N PRO A 245 -0.63 -1.36 4.88
CA PRO A 245 -0.49 -0.01 5.45
C PRO A 245 -1.72 0.90 5.25
N TYR A 246 -2.60 0.62 4.28
CA TYR A 246 -3.75 1.46 3.93
C TYR A 246 -5.06 1.05 4.62
N ARG A 247 -4.99 0.14 5.59
CA ARG A 247 -6.13 -0.39 6.36
C ARG A 247 -7.08 0.67 6.92
N ASP A 248 -6.57 1.86 7.26
CA ASP A 248 -7.33 2.91 7.92
C ASP A 248 -8.34 3.57 6.97
N THR A 249 -8.09 3.55 5.68
CA THR A 249 -8.99 4.11 4.67
C THR A 249 -10.34 3.41 4.67
N VAL A 250 -10.39 2.11 4.93
CA VAL A 250 -11.67 1.40 5.02
C VAL A 250 -12.51 1.97 6.17
N LEU A 251 -11.90 2.18 7.35
CA LEU A 251 -12.57 2.74 8.53
C LEU A 251 -13.05 4.17 8.28
N ARG A 252 -12.21 5.01 7.65
CA ARG A 252 -12.56 6.41 7.32
C ARG A 252 -13.68 6.50 6.29
N LEU A 253 -13.66 5.66 5.24
CA LEU A 253 -14.69 5.68 4.22
C LEU A 253 -16.06 5.23 4.75
N VAL A 254 -16.13 4.18 5.58
CA VAL A 254 -17.42 3.76 6.18
C VAL A 254 -17.94 4.75 7.23
N GLU A 255 -17.05 5.53 7.86
CA GLU A 255 -17.43 6.60 8.79
C GLU A 255 -18.02 7.83 8.06
N HIS A 256 -17.42 8.22 6.94
CA HIS A 256 -17.73 9.51 6.32
C HIS A 256 -18.66 9.42 5.09
N LEU A 257 -18.73 8.28 4.41
CA LEU A 257 -19.66 8.11 3.28
C LEU A 257 -21.05 7.69 3.77
N PRO A 258 -22.13 8.02 3.03
CA PRO A 258 -23.48 7.62 3.42
C PRO A 258 -23.63 6.09 3.55
N PRO A 259 -24.17 5.56 4.66
CA PRO A 259 -24.36 4.13 4.88
C PRO A 259 -25.16 3.39 3.79
N ALA A 260 -25.99 4.12 3.05
CA ALA A 260 -26.76 3.59 1.92
C ALA A 260 -25.90 3.35 0.65
N ARG A 261 -24.63 3.76 0.64
CA ARG A 261 -23.73 3.69 -0.52
C ARG A 261 -22.34 3.13 -0.21
N VAL A 262 -22.05 2.73 1.03
CA VAL A 262 -20.72 2.25 1.42
C VAL A 262 -20.78 0.93 2.18
N ARG A 263 -19.87 0.00 1.87
CA ARG A 263 -19.61 -1.19 2.70
C ARG A 263 -18.10 -1.32 2.91
N GLY A 264 -17.69 -1.78 4.09
CA GLY A 264 -16.30 -1.99 4.47
C GLY A 264 -15.99 -3.47 4.72
N LEU A 265 -14.84 -3.93 4.25
CA LEU A 265 -14.34 -5.28 4.45
C LEU A 265 -12.86 -5.24 4.82
N ILE A 266 -12.49 -5.71 6.01
CA ILE A 266 -11.09 -5.77 6.45
C ILE A 266 -10.73 -7.18 6.92
N GLY A 267 -9.87 -7.86 6.18
CA GLY A 267 -9.38 -9.19 6.53
C GLY A 267 -8.02 -9.17 7.21
N PRO A 268 -7.44 -10.36 7.50
CA PRO A 268 -6.08 -10.46 8.04
C PRO A 268 -4.98 -10.19 7.01
N TRP A 269 -5.34 -9.87 5.77
CA TRP A 269 -4.46 -9.91 4.61
C TRP A 269 -3.33 -8.86 4.65
N SER A 270 -2.27 -9.18 3.92
CA SER A 270 -1.22 -8.27 3.46
C SER A 270 -1.69 -7.46 2.25
N HIS A 271 -0.78 -6.77 1.54
CA HIS A 271 -1.11 -5.96 0.37
C HIS A 271 -1.45 -6.84 -0.86
N GLN A 272 -2.68 -7.35 -0.91
CA GLN A 272 -3.15 -8.27 -1.94
C GLN A 272 -4.68 -8.25 -2.09
N TYR A 273 -5.18 -8.81 -3.19
CA TYR A 273 -6.61 -9.12 -3.27
C TYR A 273 -6.96 -10.29 -2.33
N PRO A 274 -8.13 -10.25 -1.65
CA PRO A 274 -8.50 -11.26 -0.67
C PRO A 274 -8.64 -12.70 -1.20
N ASP A 275 -8.72 -12.90 -2.52
CA ASP A 275 -8.80 -14.22 -3.17
C ASP A 275 -7.45 -14.83 -3.54
N ARG A 276 -6.33 -14.11 -3.41
CA ARG A 276 -5.01 -14.63 -3.85
C ARG A 276 -4.50 -15.78 -2.98
N GLY A 277 -4.88 -15.82 -1.70
CA GLY A 277 -4.43 -16.87 -0.78
C GLY A 277 -2.96 -16.79 -0.40
N LEU A 278 -2.33 -15.62 -0.53
CA LEU A 278 -1.02 -15.41 0.08
C LEU A 278 -1.19 -15.12 1.58
N PRO A 279 -0.18 -15.42 2.42
CA PRO A 279 -0.19 -15.07 3.83
C PRO A 279 -0.40 -13.55 4.08
N PRO A 280 -1.13 -13.15 5.14
CA PRO A 280 -1.91 -13.99 6.03
C PRO A 280 -3.29 -14.36 5.51
N GLY A 281 -3.66 -15.63 5.64
CA GLY A 281 -5.03 -16.11 5.44
C GLY A 281 -5.93 -15.94 6.67
N PRO A 282 -7.21 -16.34 6.57
CA PRO A 282 -7.78 -17.08 5.43
C PRO A 282 -8.14 -16.19 4.23
N ALA A 283 -8.02 -16.73 3.03
CA ALA A 283 -8.58 -16.14 1.82
C ALA A 283 -10.09 -16.36 1.71
N ILE A 284 -10.76 -15.51 0.94
CA ILE A 284 -12.22 -15.54 0.76
C ILE A 284 -12.62 -15.54 -0.72
N GLY A 285 -13.87 -15.90 -1.00
CA GLY A 285 -14.57 -15.73 -2.27
C GLY A 285 -14.74 -14.28 -2.73
N PHE A 286 -13.63 -13.56 -2.94
CA PHE A 286 -13.66 -12.13 -3.22
C PHE A 286 -14.33 -11.77 -4.55
N LEU A 287 -14.11 -12.58 -5.59
CA LEU A 287 -14.76 -12.37 -6.88
C LEU A 287 -16.28 -12.55 -6.75
N GLN A 288 -16.73 -13.49 -5.92
CA GLN A 288 -18.15 -13.69 -5.62
C GLN A 288 -18.74 -12.52 -4.82
N GLU A 289 -18.03 -12.03 -3.82
CA GLU A 289 -18.46 -10.86 -3.03
C GLU A 289 -18.59 -9.60 -3.88
N THR A 290 -17.60 -9.35 -4.74
CA THR A 290 -17.65 -8.22 -5.66
C THR A 290 -18.69 -8.40 -6.76
N LEU A 291 -18.95 -9.62 -7.23
CA LEU A 291 -20.03 -9.89 -8.19
C LEU A 291 -21.40 -9.48 -7.62
N ARG A 292 -21.68 -9.82 -6.35
CA ARG A 292 -22.92 -9.40 -5.67
C ARG A 292 -23.02 -7.87 -5.58
N TRP A 293 -21.91 -7.20 -5.28
CA TRP A 293 -21.85 -5.75 -5.28
C TRP A 293 -22.15 -5.15 -6.67
N TRP A 294 -21.54 -5.70 -7.72
CA TRP A 294 -21.77 -5.27 -9.10
C TRP A 294 -23.21 -5.51 -9.54
N ASP A 295 -23.77 -6.68 -9.27
CA ASP A 295 -25.13 -7.02 -9.68
C ASP A 295 -26.15 -6.07 -9.04
N HIS A 296 -25.92 -5.66 -7.79
CA HIS A 296 -26.78 -4.67 -7.12
C HIS A 296 -26.70 -3.29 -7.80
N TRP A 297 -25.50 -2.72 -7.94
CA TRP A 297 -25.36 -1.33 -8.37
C TRP A 297 -25.39 -1.10 -9.88
N LEU A 298 -25.00 -2.09 -10.68
CA LEU A 298 -24.88 -1.96 -12.13
C LEU A 298 -26.04 -2.65 -12.87
N LYS A 299 -26.70 -3.63 -12.24
CA LYS A 299 -27.86 -4.36 -12.80
C LYS A 299 -29.16 -4.19 -12.00
N GLY A 300 -29.13 -3.54 -10.83
CA GLY A 300 -30.32 -3.33 -10.01
C GLY A 300 -30.83 -4.58 -9.29
N ALA A 301 -29.98 -5.60 -9.10
CA ALA A 301 -30.36 -6.84 -8.45
C ALA A 301 -30.64 -6.63 -6.94
N ASP A 302 -31.75 -7.19 -6.46
CA ASP A 302 -32.03 -7.30 -5.04
C ASP A 302 -31.45 -8.62 -4.50
N ASN A 303 -30.20 -8.57 -4.05
CA ASN A 303 -29.41 -9.73 -3.60
C ASN A 303 -28.95 -9.62 -2.14
N GLY A 304 -29.53 -8.68 -1.38
CA GLY A 304 -29.25 -8.49 0.04
C GLY A 304 -27.84 -7.98 0.39
N VAL A 305 -26.98 -7.60 -0.56
CA VAL A 305 -25.63 -7.08 -0.27
C VAL A 305 -25.66 -5.83 0.64
N MET A 306 -26.75 -5.05 0.57
CA MET A 306 -26.97 -3.88 1.40
C MET A 306 -27.63 -4.21 2.76
N GLU A 307 -28.04 -5.45 3.02
CA GLU A 307 -28.56 -5.86 4.34
C GLU A 307 -27.45 -6.39 5.26
N GLU A 308 -26.26 -6.62 4.72
CA GLU A 308 -25.09 -7.04 5.47
C GLU A 308 -24.55 -5.93 6.38
N PRO A 309 -23.75 -6.28 7.41
CA PRO A 309 -23.10 -5.28 8.26
C PRO A 309 -22.36 -4.21 7.44
N LEU A 310 -22.43 -2.96 7.90
CA LEU A 310 -21.73 -1.83 7.28
C LEU A 310 -20.23 -2.09 7.18
N LEU A 311 -19.65 -2.63 8.26
CA LEU A 311 -18.26 -3.05 8.34
C LEU A 311 -18.20 -4.53 8.73
N ARG A 312 -17.54 -5.33 7.90
CA ARG A 312 -17.15 -6.71 8.20
C ARG A 312 -15.64 -6.75 8.42
N SER A 313 -15.21 -7.25 9.57
CA SER A 313 -13.80 -7.17 9.98
C SER A 313 -13.32 -8.49 10.55
N TRP A 314 -12.07 -8.85 10.29
CA TRP A 314 -11.36 -9.88 11.04
C TRP A 314 -10.97 -9.34 12.41
N ILE A 315 -11.04 -10.17 13.44
CA ILE A 315 -10.38 -9.92 14.72
C ILE A 315 -9.45 -11.09 14.96
N SER A 316 -8.16 -10.79 14.99
CA SER A 316 -7.14 -11.79 15.28
C SER A 316 -7.18 -12.18 16.76
N ASP A 317 -7.05 -13.46 17.04
CA ASP A 317 -6.74 -13.92 18.39
C ASP A 317 -5.27 -13.62 18.71
N SER A 318 -4.92 -13.65 20.01
CA SER A 318 -3.51 -13.62 20.41
C SER A 318 -2.75 -14.79 19.78
N HIS A 319 -1.54 -14.51 19.29
CA HIS A 319 -0.70 -15.46 18.57
C HIS A 319 0.78 -15.13 18.78
N PRO A 320 1.67 -16.13 18.69
CA PRO A 320 3.10 -15.92 18.85
C PRO A 320 3.66 -15.06 17.70
N PRO A 321 4.76 -14.32 17.94
CA PRO A 321 5.39 -13.53 16.89
C PRO A 321 6.02 -14.42 15.83
N ALA A 322 5.76 -14.11 14.56
CA ALA A 322 6.32 -14.78 13.39
C ALA A 322 6.38 -13.79 12.22
N THR A 323 7.31 -14.03 11.30
CA THR A 323 7.48 -13.18 10.10
C THR A 323 6.51 -13.50 8.97
N VAL A 324 5.72 -14.57 9.13
CA VAL A 324 4.68 -15.01 8.20
C VAL A 324 3.65 -15.88 8.95
N TYR A 325 2.38 -15.78 8.57
CA TYR A 325 1.29 -16.61 9.10
C TYR A 325 0.47 -17.16 7.94
N GLU A 326 0.52 -18.46 7.66
CA GLU A 326 -0.31 -19.06 6.58
C GLU A 326 -1.80 -18.79 6.82
N GLU A 327 -2.26 -19.06 8.03
CA GLU A 327 -3.57 -18.67 8.52
C GLU A 327 -3.39 -17.95 9.85
N LEU A 328 -3.96 -16.75 9.96
CA LEU A 328 -3.95 -16.00 11.21
C LEU A 328 -5.17 -16.45 12.04
N PRO A 329 -4.99 -16.90 13.29
CA PRO A 329 -6.12 -17.28 14.13
C PRO A 329 -7.01 -16.05 14.42
N GLY A 330 -8.32 -16.28 14.49
CA GLY A 330 -9.28 -15.22 14.69
C GLY A 330 -10.65 -15.54 14.08
N ARG A 331 -11.47 -14.50 13.92
CA ARG A 331 -12.83 -14.64 13.40
C ARG A 331 -13.32 -13.37 12.71
N TRP A 332 -14.34 -13.53 11.86
CA TRP A 332 -15.10 -12.42 11.31
C TRP A 332 -16.10 -11.87 12.32
N VAL A 333 -16.21 -10.54 12.38
CA VAL A 333 -17.18 -9.78 13.16
C VAL A 333 -17.86 -8.73 12.30
N GLY A 334 -19.02 -8.23 12.75
CA GLY A 334 -19.85 -7.29 12.00
C GLY A 334 -20.26 -6.07 12.82
N GLU A 335 -20.21 -4.90 12.20
CA GLU A 335 -20.76 -3.65 12.75
C GLU A 335 -21.83 -3.08 11.81
N LYS A 336 -23.03 -2.81 12.34
CA LYS A 336 -24.14 -2.24 11.56
C LYS A 336 -24.00 -0.73 11.33
N SER A 337 -23.15 -0.08 12.11
CA SER A 337 -22.80 1.34 11.99
C SER A 337 -21.32 1.51 12.33
N TRP A 338 -20.69 2.53 11.75
CA TRP A 338 -19.34 2.91 12.08
C TRP A 338 -19.27 4.45 12.21
N PRO A 339 -18.71 5.00 13.31
CA PRO A 339 -18.23 4.31 14.51
C PRO A 339 -19.34 3.48 15.19
N SER A 340 -18.96 2.34 15.76
CA SER A 340 -19.91 1.43 16.42
C SER A 340 -20.11 1.82 17.88
N ALA A 341 -21.35 1.77 18.37
CA ALA A 341 -21.66 1.94 19.80
C ALA A 341 -21.07 0.82 20.68
N SER A 342 -20.70 -0.32 20.07
CA SER A 342 -20.03 -1.43 20.75
C SER A 342 -18.53 -1.18 20.92
N VAL A 343 -17.95 -0.15 20.30
CA VAL A 343 -16.54 0.20 20.42
C VAL A 343 -16.43 1.43 21.31
N ILE A 344 -15.87 1.25 22.50
CA ILE A 344 -15.71 2.30 23.51
C ILE A 344 -14.24 2.66 23.72
N PRO A 345 -13.89 3.96 23.76
CA PRO A 345 -12.54 4.38 24.08
C PRO A 345 -12.25 4.15 25.57
N VAL A 346 -11.23 3.35 25.87
CA VAL A 346 -10.79 3.05 27.25
C VAL A 346 -9.39 3.59 27.48
N PRO A 347 -9.20 4.54 28.43
CA PRO A 347 -7.90 5.11 28.74
C PRO A 347 -7.09 4.22 29.71
N TYR A 348 -5.81 4.07 29.40
CA TYR A 348 -4.77 3.41 30.17
C TYR A 348 -3.71 4.45 30.54
N VAL A 349 -3.77 4.96 31.77
CA VAL A 349 -2.90 6.03 32.27
C VAL A 349 -1.52 5.49 32.65
N PHE A 350 -0.46 6.22 32.30
CA PHE A 350 0.89 5.76 32.62
C PHE A 350 1.20 6.07 34.09
N GLN A 351 2.12 5.31 34.66
CA GLN A 351 2.56 5.46 36.04
C GLN A 351 4.08 5.44 36.10
N GLY A 352 4.66 6.11 37.09
CA GLY A 352 6.10 6.13 37.31
C GLY A 352 6.71 7.53 37.29
N ALA A 353 8.03 7.57 37.46
CA ALA A 353 8.83 8.80 37.35
C ALA A 353 9.10 9.14 35.87
N PRO A 354 9.47 10.39 35.55
CA PRO A 354 9.91 10.75 34.21
C PRO A 354 10.99 9.81 33.66
N VAL A 355 10.88 9.49 32.37
CA VAL A 355 11.74 8.51 31.67
C VAL A 355 12.48 9.20 30.52
N GLU A 356 13.79 9.05 30.47
CA GLU A 356 14.58 9.47 29.29
C GLU A 356 14.46 8.43 28.19
N VAL A 357 14.12 8.86 26.98
CA VAL A 357 13.96 8.03 25.78
C VAL A 357 14.94 8.51 24.72
N ALA A 358 16.05 7.80 24.60
CA ALA A 358 17.07 8.01 23.56
C ALA A 358 17.40 6.65 22.92
N SER A 359 16.58 6.27 21.94
CA SER A 359 16.74 5.01 21.21
C SER A 359 17.95 5.06 20.28
N PRO A 360 18.73 3.98 20.15
CA PRO A 360 19.81 3.91 19.16
C PRO A 360 19.26 4.03 17.73
N GLN A 361 20.09 4.50 16.80
CA GLN A 361 19.62 4.80 15.45
C GLN A 361 19.13 3.58 14.67
N HIS A 362 19.58 2.36 15.03
CA HIS A 362 19.15 1.11 14.42
C HIS A 362 17.86 0.50 15.02
N THR A 363 17.17 1.20 15.94
CA THR A 363 15.83 0.80 16.39
C THR A 363 14.88 0.81 15.19
N GLY A 364 14.06 -0.24 15.02
CA GLY A 364 13.17 -0.41 13.87
C GLY A 364 13.66 -1.42 12.82
N LEU A 365 14.82 -2.06 13.02
CA LEU A 365 15.28 -3.15 12.16
C LEU A 365 14.33 -4.34 12.18
N ASP A 366 13.55 -4.53 13.25
CA ASP A 366 12.51 -5.57 13.33
C ASP A 366 11.09 -5.01 13.10
N ALA A 367 10.97 -3.91 12.36
CA ALA A 367 9.69 -3.32 12.00
C ALA A 367 8.91 -4.14 10.94
N GLY A 368 9.52 -5.14 10.31
CA GLY A 368 8.97 -5.78 9.11
C GLY A 368 9.02 -4.87 7.87
N ARG A 369 8.40 -5.30 6.77
CA ARG A 369 8.17 -4.47 5.58
C ARG A 369 7.01 -3.51 5.81
N PHE A 370 7.05 -2.36 5.15
CA PHE A 370 5.91 -1.46 5.12
C PHE A 370 4.85 -1.93 4.10
N PHE A 371 5.24 -2.47 2.93
CA PHE A 371 4.39 -3.37 2.13
C PHE A 371 4.72 -4.86 2.29
N PRO A 372 3.99 -5.59 3.14
CA PRO A 372 4.01 -7.05 3.05
C PRO A 372 3.20 -7.50 1.82
N PHE A 373 3.74 -8.47 1.08
CA PHE A 373 3.11 -9.16 -0.05
C PHE A 373 2.83 -10.64 0.24
N GLY A 374 3.07 -11.09 1.48
CA GLY A 374 2.89 -12.48 1.91
C GLY A 374 4.13 -13.34 1.71
N ASN A 375 5.32 -12.74 1.68
CA ASN A 375 6.59 -13.46 1.68
C ASN A 375 7.00 -13.88 3.10
N ASP A 376 8.00 -14.75 3.21
CA ASP A 376 8.43 -15.40 4.45
C ASP A 376 9.01 -14.42 5.49
N ALA A 377 9.55 -13.29 5.05
CA ALA A 377 10.21 -12.29 5.90
C ALA A 377 9.49 -10.92 5.96
N ASP A 378 8.21 -10.88 5.60
CA ASP A 378 7.47 -9.62 5.45
C ASP A 378 7.00 -9.03 6.78
N LEU A 379 6.48 -9.86 7.69
CA LEU A 379 5.91 -9.39 8.95
C LEU A 379 6.98 -9.21 10.04
N PRO A 380 6.73 -8.37 11.06
CA PRO A 380 7.65 -8.15 12.17
C PRO A 380 7.95 -9.46 12.93
N PRO A 381 9.22 -9.78 13.23
CA PRO A 381 9.54 -10.86 14.15
C PRO A 381 9.22 -10.46 15.60
N ASP A 382 9.63 -11.28 16.56
CA ASP A 382 9.49 -10.99 17.99
C ASP A 382 10.09 -9.63 18.36
N GLN A 383 9.28 -8.82 19.03
CA GLN A 383 9.61 -7.43 19.33
C GLN A 383 10.48 -7.24 20.57
N ARG A 384 10.91 -8.31 21.25
CA ARG A 384 11.78 -8.20 22.45
C ARG A 384 13.06 -7.39 22.22
N GLU A 385 13.69 -7.51 21.05
CA GLU A 385 14.88 -6.71 20.72
C GLU A 385 14.57 -5.22 20.58
N GLU A 386 13.43 -4.88 19.99
CA GLU A 386 12.98 -3.49 19.86
C GLU A 386 12.50 -2.92 21.20
N ASP A 387 11.89 -3.76 22.04
CA ASP A 387 11.46 -3.39 23.39
C ASP A 387 12.67 -3.02 24.27
N ALA A 388 13.78 -3.73 24.13
CA ALA A 388 15.03 -3.41 24.83
C ALA A 388 15.63 -2.04 24.44
N LYS A 389 15.22 -1.49 23.29
CA LYS A 389 15.65 -0.18 22.75
C LYS A 389 14.61 0.92 22.97
N SER A 390 13.57 0.64 23.74
CA SER A 390 12.38 1.49 23.91
C SER A 390 12.03 1.68 25.38
N ALA A 391 11.26 2.72 25.71
CA ALA A 391 10.59 2.81 26.99
C ALA A 391 9.25 2.06 26.93
N CYS A 392 9.03 1.09 27.81
CA CYS A 392 7.85 0.23 27.80
C CYS A 392 6.92 0.52 28.98
N PHE A 393 5.64 0.68 28.69
CA PHE A 393 4.55 0.82 29.66
C PHE A 393 3.60 -0.36 29.49
N GLU A 394 3.31 -1.07 30.58
CA GLU A 394 2.54 -2.32 30.54
C GLU A 394 1.25 -2.24 31.35
N PHE A 395 0.21 -2.86 30.81
CA PHE A 395 -1.10 -2.97 31.43
C PHE A 395 -1.53 -4.44 31.46
N PRO A 396 -1.91 -4.98 32.63
CA PRO A 396 -2.30 -6.38 32.73
C PRO A 396 -3.66 -6.61 32.04
N VAL A 397 -3.75 -7.66 31.25
CA VAL A 397 -5.03 -8.22 30.84
C VAL A 397 -5.57 -9.07 31.99
N GLY A 398 -6.88 -9.01 32.24
CA GLY A 398 -7.54 -9.84 33.24
C GLY A 398 -7.28 -11.33 33.03
N ARG A 399 -7.56 -12.16 34.05
CA ARG A 399 -7.34 -13.61 33.96
C ARG A 399 -8.52 -14.40 33.38
N GLU A 400 -9.67 -13.76 33.21
CA GLU A 400 -10.92 -14.43 32.87
C GLU A 400 -11.35 -14.14 31.43
N GLU A 401 -11.23 -12.89 30.97
CA GLU A 401 -11.71 -12.47 29.66
C GLU A 401 -10.61 -11.73 28.86
N PRO A 402 -10.57 -11.92 27.53
CA PRO A 402 -9.66 -11.17 26.67
C PRO A 402 -10.09 -9.70 26.58
N VAL A 403 -9.14 -8.83 26.21
CA VAL A 403 -9.45 -7.45 25.79
C VAL A 403 -9.44 -7.40 24.28
N GLU A 404 -10.61 -7.24 23.67
CA GLU A 404 -10.77 -7.10 22.23
C GLU A 404 -10.76 -5.61 21.83
N ILE A 405 -10.01 -5.28 20.78
CA ILE A 405 -9.99 -3.95 20.19
C ILE A 405 -10.37 -4.00 18.71
N LEU A 406 -11.10 -2.99 18.26
CA LEU A 406 -11.41 -2.77 16.85
C LEU A 406 -11.42 -1.27 16.56
N GLY A 407 -10.54 -0.83 15.68
CA GLY A 407 -10.41 0.59 15.31
C GLY A 407 -9.00 1.09 15.55
N ARG A 408 -8.85 2.41 15.73
CA ARG A 408 -7.55 3.10 15.81
C ARG A 408 -7.23 3.45 17.26
N PRO A 409 -6.22 2.80 17.89
CA PRO A 409 -5.70 3.25 19.17
C PRO A 409 -5.13 4.66 19.08
N SER A 410 -5.07 5.38 20.19
CA SER A 410 -4.41 6.69 20.24
C SER A 410 -3.56 6.84 21.49
N VAL A 411 -2.55 7.71 21.41
CA VAL A 411 -1.68 8.02 22.53
C VAL A 411 -1.67 9.53 22.77
N THR A 412 -1.64 9.92 24.03
CA THR A 412 -1.33 11.27 24.48
C THR A 412 -0.05 11.18 25.30
N LEU A 413 0.98 11.93 24.92
CA LEU A 413 2.29 11.91 25.55
C LEU A 413 2.67 13.32 25.98
N ARG A 414 3.14 13.45 27.22
CA ARG A 414 3.75 14.67 27.74
C ARG A 414 5.26 14.56 27.66
N LEU A 415 5.87 15.34 26.78
CA LEU A 415 7.28 15.23 26.42
C LEU A 415 8.03 16.51 26.75
N ARG A 416 9.34 16.41 27.06
CA ARG A 416 10.29 17.53 27.14
C ARG A 416 11.49 17.22 26.26
N LEU A 417 11.85 18.15 25.38
CA LEU A 417 13.02 18.03 24.51
C LEU A 417 14.03 19.12 24.84
N ASP A 418 15.31 18.77 24.81
CA ASP A 418 16.43 19.72 24.90
C ASP A 418 16.99 20.08 23.51
N VAL A 419 16.30 19.66 22.45
CA VAL A 419 16.61 19.92 21.04
C VAL A 419 15.36 20.42 20.30
N PRO A 420 15.50 21.18 19.19
CA PRO A 420 14.35 21.74 18.49
C PRO A 420 13.54 20.72 17.70
N TYR A 421 14.07 19.53 17.44
CA TYR A 421 13.43 18.54 16.59
C TYR A 421 13.59 17.13 17.15
N GLY A 422 12.60 16.30 16.87
CA GLY A 422 12.59 14.90 17.27
C GLY A 422 11.37 14.20 16.69
N GLN A 423 11.31 12.90 16.93
CA GLN A 423 10.20 12.05 16.53
C GLN A 423 9.84 11.10 17.66
N VAL A 424 8.60 10.62 17.63
CA VAL A 424 8.14 9.56 18.51
C VAL A 424 7.50 8.47 17.67
N VAL A 425 7.88 7.23 17.96
CA VAL A 425 7.20 6.04 17.46
C VAL A 425 6.62 5.30 18.65
N ALA A 426 5.36 4.88 18.50
CA ALA A 426 4.64 4.11 19.50
C ALA A 426 4.24 2.77 18.89
N ARG A 427 4.67 1.68 19.53
CA ARG A 427 4.32 0.29 19.19
C ARG A 427 3.40 -0.26 20.26
N LEU A 428 2.26 -0.81 19.85
CA LEU A 428 1.36 -1.56 20.70
C LEU A 428 1.68 -3.05 20.50
N CYS A 429 2.06 -3.72 21.58
CA CYS A 429 2.46 -5.12 21.57
C CYS A 429 1.59 -5.96 22.51
N ASP A 430 1.29 -7.19 22.10
CA ASP A 430 0.72 -8.23 22.96
C ASP A 430 1.86 -9.06 23.55
N VAL A 431 2.03 -9.01 24.87
CA VAL A 431 3.13 -9.68 25.58
C VAL A 431 2.61 -10.90 26.32
N ALA A 432 3.03 -12.07 25.86
CA ALA A 432 2.63 -13.35 26.44
C ALA A 432 3.28 -13.61 27.82
N PRO A 433 2.76 -14.56 28.61
CA PRO A 433 3.34 -14.93 29.90
C PRO A 433 4.79 -15.41 29.85
N ASP A 434 5.23 -15.96 28.72
CA ASP A 434 6.63 -16.37 28.48
C ASP A 434 7.56 -15.20 28.10
N GLY A 435 7.00 -14.01 27.90
CA GLY A 435 7.71 -12.78 27.56
C GLY A 435 7.87 -12.51 26.07
N SER A 436 7.38 -13.39 25.18
CA SER A 436 7.33 -13.08 23.74
C SER A 436 6.47 -11.84 23.48
N SER A 437 6.87 -11.02 22.51
CA SER A 437 6.27 -9.72 22.24
C SER A 437 5.83 -9.66 20.77
N THR A 438 4.52 -9.73 20.54
CA THR A 438 3.92 -9.68 19.20
C THR A 438 3.52 -8.24 18.88
N LEU A 439 3.94 -7.69 17.73
CA LEU A 439 3.48 -6.37 17.30
C LEU A 439 2.00 -6.43 16.86
N VAL A 440 1.15 -5.64 17.51
CA VAL A 440 -0.29 -5.54 17.17
C VAL A 440 -0.53 -4.39 16.21
N THR A 441 -0.03 -3.19 16.54
CA THR A 441 -0.07 -2.03 15.64
C THR A 441 0.96 -0.99 16.06
N ARG A 442 1.12 0.06 15.26
CA ARG A 442 2.06 1.16 15.52
C ARG A 442 1.55 2.48 14.96
N GLY A 443 2.19 3.56 15.38
CA GLY A 443 2.02 4.89 14.81
C GLY A 443 3.24 5.74 15.12
N ALA A 444 3.38 6.85 14.41
CA ALA A 444 4.49 7.77 14.58
C ALA A 444 4.02 9.23 14.49
N LEU A 445 4.82 10.12 15.08
CA LEU A 445 4.65 11.56 14.96
C LEU A 445 6.03 12.22 14.87
N ASN A 446 6.24 12.96 13.79
CA ASN A 446 7.28 13.97 13.72
C ASN A 446 6.86 15.12 14.65
N LEU A 447 7.64 15.42 15.69
CA LEU A 447 7.25 16.41 16.69
C LEU A 447 7.20 17.83 16.13
N SER A 448 7.82 18.07 14.96
CA SER A 448 7.64 19.34 14.25
C SER A 448 6.24 19.49 13.63
N ALA A 449 5.56 18.38 13.34
CA ALA A 449 4.18 18.32 12.82
C ALA A 449 3.10 18.21 13.93
N ARG A 450 3.49 18.42 15.21
CA ARG A 450 2.58 18.30 16.38
C ARG A 450 1.40 19.27 16.38
N ARG A 451 1.46 20.34 15.56
CA ARG A 451 0.39 21.35 15.40
C ARG A 451 -0.27 21.28 14.02
N GLY A 452 -0.20 20.13 13.36
CA GLY A 452 -0.73 19.92 12.01
C GLY A 452 0.38 19.53 11.03
N ARG A 453 0.00 18.89 9.93
CA ARG A 453 0.92 18.40 8.89
C ARG A 453 1.21 19.45 7.81
N ASP A 454 0.49 20.56 7.82
CA ASP A 454 0.65 21.67 6.87
C ASP A 454 1.83 22.61 7.20
N ARG A 455 2.51 22.38 8.33
CA ARG A 455 3.62 23.20 8.82
C ARG A 455 4.57 22.39 9.69
N ALA A 456 5.81 22.87 9.80
CA ALA A 456 6.80 22.33 10.73
C ALA A 456 7.21 23.41 11.74
N LEU A 457 7.11 23.11 13.04
CA LEU A 457 7.45 24.02 14.12
C LEU A 457 8.58 23.44 14.99
N PRO A 458 9.64 24.20 15.31
CA PRO A 458 10.60 23.73 16.29
C PRO A 458 9.95 23.53 17.66
N TRP A 459 10.51 22.61 18.44
CA TRP A 459 10.16 22.41 19.83
C TRP A 459 10.65 23.58 20.70
N PRO A 460 9.88 24.05 21.68
CA PRO A 460 10.37 24.99 22.69
C PRO A 460 11.34 24.27 23.63
N VAL A 461 12.63 24.36 23.32
CA VAL A 461 13.73 23.70 24.06
C VAL A 461 13.60 23.89 25.58
N GLY A 462 13.66 22.77 26.31
CA GLY A 462 13.56 22.71 27.77
C GLY A 462 12.14 22.72 28.33
N ALA A 463 11.11 22.93 27.50
CA ALA A 463 9.71 22.95 27.94
C ALA A 463 9.01 21.60 27.71
N TYR A 464 8.03 21.32 28.58
CA TYR A 464 7.07 20.24 28.37
C TYR A 464 5.95 20.70 27.42
N GLU A 465 5.60 19.87 26.44
CA GLU A 465 4.33 19.97 25.70
C GLU A 465 3.64 18.61 25.66
N ASP A 466 2.31 18.64 25.55
CA ASP A 466 1.50 17.46 25.32
C ASP A 466 1.29 17.28 23.80
N VAL A 467 1.48 16.06 23.31
CA VAL A 467 1.22 15.66 21.92
C VAL A 467 0.25 14.50 21.88
N ALA A 468 -0.62 14.47 20.87
CA ALA A 468 -1.57 13.38 20.66
C ALA A 468 -1.55 12.92 19.20
N PHE A 469 -1.58 11.61 18.99
CA PHE A 469 -1.67 11.01 17.66
C PHE A 469 -2.27 9.60 17.74
N GLU A 470 -2.76 9.13 16.60
CA GLU A 470 -3.36 7.80 16.44
C GLU A 470 -2.30 6.80 15.98
N LEU A 471 -2.47 5.54 16.40
CA LEU A 471 -1.83 4.39 15.79
C LEU A 471 -2.71 3.87 14.64
N ASN A 472 -2.12 3.07 13.76
CA ASN A 472 -2.86 2.42 12.68
C ASN A 472 -3.95 1.50 13.26
N GLY A 473 -5.06 1.38 12.54
CA GLY A 473 -6.21 0.58 12.92
C GLY A 473 -5.89 -0.91 12.99
N ILE A 474 -6.61 -1.62 13.86
CA ILE A 474 -6.43 -3.07 14.01
C ILE A 474 -7.68 -3.72 14.61
N GLY A 475 -7.91 -4.98 14.26
CA GLY A 475 -8.80 -5.91 14.96
C GLY A 475 -7.98 -6.99 15.66
N HIS A 476 -7.92 -6.97 17.00
CA HIS A 476 -7.10 -7.90 17.78
C HIS A 476 -7.67 -8.18 19.18
N ALA A 477 -7.48 -9.39 19.69
CA ALA A 477 -7.86 -9.79 21.03
C ALA A 477 -6.64 -10.17 21.87
N PHE A 478 -6.31 -9.34 22.87
CA PHE A 478 -5.28 -9.63 23.84
C PHE A 478 -5.75 -10.74 24.80
N ALA A 479 -4.98 -11.82 24.91
CA ALA A 479 -5.40 -13.00 25.66
C ALA A 479 -5.37 -12.81 27.19
N PRO A 480 -6.20 -13.54 27.95
CA PRO A 480 -6.17 -13.50 29.41
C PRO A 480 -4.77 -13.81 29.97
N GLY A 481 -4.34 -13.02 30.96
CA GLY A 481 -3.01 -13.17 31.58
C GLY A 481 -1.83 -12.61 30.78
N HIS A 482 -2.06 -12.09 29.56
CA HIS A 482 -1.07 -11.31 28.81
C HIS A 482 -0.92 -9.89 29.40
N ARG A 483 0.03 -9.13 28.84
CA ARG A 483 0.16 -7.70 29.09
C ARG A 483 0.03 -6.94 27.77
N ILE A 484 -0.77 -5.89 27.78
CA ILE A 484 -0.78 -4.88 26.73
C ILE A 484 0.42 -3.99 26.97
N ARG A 485 1.35 -3.92 26.02
CA ARG A 485 2.55 -3.07 26.12
C ARG A 485 2.50 -1.94 25.11
N LEU A 486 2.70 -0.72 25.58
CA LEU A 486 3.08 0.40 24.73
C LEU A 486 4.59 0.61 24.84
N ALA A 487 5.32 0.39 23.75
CA ALA A 487 6.73 0.72 23.64
C ALA A 487 6.91 2.01 22.84
N VAL A 488 7.64 2.98 23.40
CA VAL A 488 7.91 4.25 22.74
C VAL A 488 9.40 4.45 22.47
N SER A 489 9.72 4.96 21.28
CA SER A 489 11.08 5.09 20.76
C SER A 489 11.30 6.48 20.14
N SER A 490 12.54 6.98 20.20
CA SER A 490 12.93 8.26 19.56
C SER A 490 13.53 8.10 18.16
N ALA A 491 13.79 6.86 17.72
CA ALA A 491 14.30 6.49 16.40
C ALA A 491 13.56 5.23 15.89
N TYR A 492 13.42 5.10 14.57
CA TYR A 492 12.73 3.96 13.94
C TYR A 492 13.17 3.72 12.49
N TRP A 493 14.48 3.49 12.31
CA TRP A 493 15.11 3.18 11.03
C TRP A 493 14.97 1.68 10.69
N PRO A 494 14.72 1.29 9.43
CA PRO A 494 14.68 2.12 8.23
C PRO A 494 13.29 2.62 7.85
N TRP A 495 12.29 2.50 8.72
CA TRP A 495 10.95 2.99 8.38
C TRP A 495 10.90 4.51 8.26
N ILE A 496 11.52 5.23 9.20
CA ILE A 496 11.47 6.69 9.28
C ILE A 496 12.88 7.27 9.18
N TRP A 497 13.07 8.27 8.33
CA TRP A 497 14.33 9.02 8.26
C TRP A 497 14.63 9.70 9.59
N PRO A 498 15.82 9.51 10.18
CA PRO A 498 16.23 10.22 11.38
C PRO A 498 16.57 11.69 11.06
N ARG A 499 16.48 12.56 12.07
CA ARG A 499 16.75 13.98 11.93
C ARG A 499 17.94 14.41 12.76
N ALA A 500 18.72 15.36 12.25
CA ALA A 500 19.87 15.91 12.99
C ALA A 500 19.46 16.33 14.41
N GLY A 501 20.19 15.86 15.41
CA GLY A 501 19.92 16.13 16.82
C GLY A 501 18.86 15.22 17.46
N SER A 502 18.17 14.36 16.69
CA SER A 502 17.17 13.44 17.25
C SER A 502 17.80 12.32 18.09
N GLU A 503 19.11 12.08 17.96
CA GLU A 503 19.87 11.20 18.86
C GLU A 503 19.82 11.64 20.33
N ALA A 504 19.54 12.92 20.61
CA ALA A 504 19.38 13.41 21.98
C ALA A 504 18.13 12.85 22.68
N GLY A 505 17.14 12.37 21.90
CA GLY A 505 15.92 11.82 22.46
C GLY A 505 15.03 12.86 23.16
N TRP A 506 14.26 12.40 24.13
CA TRP A 506 13.34 13.23 24.93
C TRP A 506 12.99 12.60 26.27
N THR A 507 12.60 13.45 27.23
CA THR A 507 12.04 13.00 28.50
C THR A 507 10.52 12.85 28.39
N LEU A 508 9.98 11.69 28.76
CA LEU A 508 8.55 11.44 28.90
C LEU A 508 8.11 11.65 30.35
N ASP A 509 6.97 12.31 30.57
CA ASP A 509 6.29 12.38 31.87
C ASP A 509 5.08 11.43 31.90
N PRO A 510 5.14 10.30 32.64
CA PRO A 510 4.04 9.36 32.74
C PRO A 510 2.76 9.98 33.31
N ALA A 511 2.86 10.96 34.21
CA ALA A 511 1.68 11.54 34.86
C ALA A 511 0.76 12.31 33.90
N GLY A 512 1.31 12.82 32.78
CA GLY A 512 0.56 13.49 31.73
C GLY A 512 0.31 12.62 30.49
N SER A 513 0.59 11.32 30.56
CA SER A 513 0.58 10.44 29.39
C SER A 513 -0.40 9.27 29.53
N ALA A 514 -1.04 8.89 28.42
CA ALA A 514 -2.01 7.81 28.37
C ALA A 514 -2.08 7.14 26.99
N LEU A 515 -2.44 5.87 26.99
CA LEU A 515 -2.87 5.09 25.82
C LEU A 515 -4.39 4.98 25.86
N THR A 516 -5.08 5.21 24.75
CA THR A 516 -6.52 4.98 24.63
C THR A 516 -6.77 3.88 23.62
N LEU A 517 -7.42 2.81 24.05
CA LEU A 517 -7.77 1.66 23.21
C LEU A 517 -9.25 1.71 22.78
N PRO A 518 -9.57 1.38 21.53
CA PRO A 518 -10.95 1.25 21.06
C PRO A 518 -11.47 -0.14 21.44
N VAL A 519 -11.80 -0.33 22.71
CA VAL A 519 -12.22 -1.63 23.25
C VAL A 519 -13.60 -1.98 22.73
N ARG A 520 -13.72 -3.17 22.17
CA ARG A 520 -14.93 -3.68 21.54
C ARG A 520 -15.67 -4.61 22.49
N ALA A 521 -16.94 -4.32 22.75
CA ALA A 521 -17.91 -5.27 23.24
C ALA A 521 -18.46 -6.10 22.06
N GLY A 522 -18.78 -7.37 22.29
CA GLY A 522 -19.40 -8.21 21.25
C GLY A 522 -20.66 -7.57 20.65
N SER A 523 -20.87 -7.76 19.34
CA SER A 523 -21.98 -7.15 18.60
C SER A 523 -23.02 -8.20 18.21
N ALA A 524 -24.29 -7.79 18.12
CA ALA A 524 -25.37 -8.66 17.63
C ALA A 524 -25.19 -9.07 16.14
N ALA A 525 -24.26 -8.44 15.42
CA ALA A 525 -23.93 -8.75 14.03
C ALA A 525 -22.71 -9.69 13.86
N ASP A 526 -22.16 -10.24 14.95
CA ASP A 526 -21.00 -11.15 14.90
C ASP A 526 -21.35 -12.55 14.38
N GLY A 527 -22.61 -12.96 14.51
CA GLY A 527 -23.07 -14.27 14.05
C GLY A 527 -23.31 -14.32 12.54
N GLY A 528 -22.70 -15.29 11.86
CA GLY A 528 -23.11 -15.71 10.52
C GLY A 528 -22.36 -15.09 9.34
N ILE A 529 -21.26 -14.36 9.57
CA ILE A 529 -20.39 -13.92 8.48
C ILE A 529 -19.54 -15.11 8.03
N VAL A 530 -19.88 -15.66 6.87
CA VAL A 530 -19.17 -16.75 6.23
C VAL A 530 -18.94 -16.35 4.78
N PHE A 531 -17.74 -16.62 4.28
CA PHE A 531 -17.38 -16.41 2.89
C PHE A 531 -17.24 -17.75 2.19
N GLU A 532 -17.58 -17.77 0.91
CA GLU A 532 -17.28 -18.91 0.05
C GLU A 532 -15.76 -19.08 -0.13
N ALA A 533 -15.34 -20.24 -0.64
CA ALA A 533 -13.96 -20.44 -1.04
C ALA A 533 -13.58 -19.55 -2.24
N PRO A 534 -12.34 -19.05 -2.34
CA PRO A 534 -11.88 -18.23 -3.45
C PRO A 534 -12.00 -18.95 -4.80
N GLU A 535 -12.60 -18.26 -5.77
CA GLU A 535 -12.70 -18.70 -7.17
C GLU A 535 -11.90 -17.80 -8.11
N GLN A 536 -11.34 -18.39 -9.15
CA GLN A 536 -10.63 -17.70 -10.23
C GLN A 536 -10.83 -18.42 -11.57
N ALA A 537 -10.65 -17.73 -12.70
CA ALA A 537 -10.56 -18.36 -14.01
C ALA A 537 -9.20 -19.07 -14.20
N GLU A 538 -9.07 -19.81 -15.30
CA GLU A 538 -7.84 -20.54 -15.65
C GLU A 538 -6.61 -19.61 -15.67
N PRO A 539 -5.48 -20.04 -15.05
CA PRO A 539 -4.22 -19.30 -15.12
C PRO A 539 -3.73 -19.12 -16.55
N LEU A 540 -2.95 -18.06 -16.79
CA LEU A 540 -2.35 -17.78 -18.11
C LEU A 540 -1.38 -18.86 -18.58
N GLY A 541 -0.76 -19.62 -17.66
CA GLY A 541 0.26 -20.61 -17.99
C GLY A 541 1.67 -20.02 -18.14
N VAL A 542 1.98 -18.95 -17.41
CA VAL A 542 3.35 -18.41 -17.31
C VAL A 542 4.26 -19.46 -16.65
N VAL A 543 5.41 -19.70 -17.28
CA VAL A 543 6.43 -20.61 -16.78
C VAL A 543 7.50 -19.80 -16.04
N PHE A 544 7.97 -20.33 -14.91
CA PHE A 544 9.07 -19.78 -14.13
C PHE A 544 10.25 -20.75 -14.24
N PRO A 545 11.21 -20.52 -15.15
CA PRO A 545 12.34 -21.43 -15.33
C PRO A 545 13.15 -21.55 -14.04
N ALA A 546 13.58 -22.77 -13.72
CA ALA A 546 14.45 -23.00 -12.57
C ALA A 546 15.81 -22.33 -12.82
N THR A 547 16.26 -21.52 -11.86
CA THR A 547 17.62 -20.96 -11.84
C THR A 547 18.54 -21.86 -11.02
N LEU A 548 19.83 -21.92 -11.40
CA LEU A 548 20.84 -22.67 -10.64
C LEU A 548 21.36 -21.89 -9.43
N ASP A 549 21.10 -20.59 -9.38
CA ASP A 549 21.52 -19.71 -8.29
C ASP A 549 20.54 -19.81 -7.13
N GLU A 550 21.07 -19.93 -5.90
CA GLU A 550 20.26 -19.82 -4.70
C GLU A 550 19.64 -18.41 -4.63
N PRO A 551 18.33 -18.31 -4.33
CA PRO A 551 17.69 -17.02 -4.20
C PRO A 551 18.31 -16.25 -3.04
N ARG A 552 18.49 -14.92 -3.21
CA ARG A 552 18.94 -14.06 -2.10
C ARG A 552 17.98 -14.18 -0.91
N PRO A 553 18.44 -13.99 0.32
CA PRO A 553 17.55 -13.80 1.45
C PRO A 553 16.59 -12.63 1.20
N GLU A 554 15.32 -12.78 1.59
CA GLU A 554 14.31 -11.72 1.44
C GLU A 554 14.62 -10.49 2.29
N ARG A 555 15.21 -10.75 3.46
CA ARG A 555 15.61 -9.74 4.43
C ARG A 555 16.85 -10.25 5.16
N LEU A 556 17.94 -9.49 5.10
CA LEU A 556 19.20 -9.81 5.77
C LEU A 556 19.68 -8.60 6.56
N VAL A 557 19.92 -8.80 7.86
CA VAL A 557 20.48 -7.78 8.75
C VAL A 557 21.96 -8.06 8.97
N VAL A 558 22.81 -7.06 8.70
CA VAL A 558 24.26 -7.14 8.84
C VAL A 558 24.73 -6.05 9.79
N ARG A 559 25.58 -6.42 10.75
CA ARG A 559 26.24 -5.48 11.67
C ARG A 559 27.76 -5.54 11.53
N ASP A 560 28.37 -4.44 11.10
CA ASP A 560 29.80 -4.24 11.24
C ASP A 560 30.09 -3.70 12.65
N VAL A 561 30.53 -4.60 13.54
CA VAL A 561 30.78 -4.28 14.96
C VAL A 561 31.92 -3.27 15.11
N ALA A 562 32.94 -3.32 14.25
CA ALA A 562 34.09 -2.43 14.37
C ALA A 562 33.76 -1.01 13.91
N ARG A 563 32.90 -0.87 12.90
CA ARG A 563 32.44 0.42 12.38
C ARG A 563 31.18 0.96 13.06
N GLY A 564 30.46 0.13 13.81
CA GLY A 564 29.15 0.48 14.38
C GLY A 564 28.09 0.73 13.31
N THR A 565 28.20 0.04 12.16
CA THR A 565 27.30 0.19 11.02
C THR A 565 26.30 -0.96 10.96
N TRP A 566 25.05 -0.62 10.73
CA TRP A 566 23.96 -1.56 10.48
C TRP A 566 23.50 -1.43 9.04
N ARG A 567 23.31 -2.57 8.40
CA ARG A 567 22.81 -2.66 7.03
C ARG A 567 21.67 -3.65 6.97
N LEU A 568 20.57 -3.23 6.35
CA LEU A 568 19.46 -4.09 5.97
C LEU A 568 19.48 -4.26 4.46
N GLU A 569 19.62 -5.49 3.99
CA GLU A 569 19.49 -5.88 2.60
C GLU A 569 18.13 -6.55 2.39
N VAL A 570 17.44 -6.17 1.32
CA VAL A 570 16.08 -6.61 1.04
C VAL A 570 15.97 -7.00 -0.43
N ASP A 571 15.54 -8.24 -0.67
CA ASP A 571 15.06 -8.68 -1.99
C ASP A 571 13.53 -8.56 -1.97
N PRO A 572 12.91 -7.62 -2.70
CA PRO A 572 11.47 -7.42 -2.64
C PRO A 572 10.64 -8.55 -3.26
N ARG A 573 11.28 -9.58 -3.82
CA ARG A 573 10.61 -10.71 -4.48
C ARG A 573 9.69 -10.30 -5.62
N TYR A 574 9.87 -9.10 -6.18
CA TYR A 574 9.25 -8.73 -7.45
C TYR A 574 9.78 -9.57 -8.60
N GLY A 575 11.01 -10.08 -8.51
CA GLY A 575 11.78 -10.59 -9.65
C GLY A 575 11.52 -12.03 -10.08
N GLY A 576 12.52 -12.55 -10.80
CA GLY A 576 12.52 -13.87 -11.42
C GLY A 576 12.44 -13.80 -12.94
N THR A 577 12.74 -14.93 -13.58
CA THR A 577 12.51 -15.10 -15.02
C THR A 577 11.12 -15.69 -15.23
N ARG A 578 10.38 -15.11 -16.17
CA ARG A 578 9.03 -15.51 -16.57
C ARG A 578 9.01 -15.72 -18.07
N VAL A 579 8.40 -16.82 -18.52
CA VAL A 579 8.17 -17.09 -19.94
C VAL A 579 6.66 -17.16 -20.16
N TYR A 580 6.16 -16.23 -20.95
CA TYR A 580 4.75 -16.10 -21.26
C TYR A 580 4.37 -16.99 -22.45
N PRO A 581 3.11 -17.48 -22.51
CA PRO A 581 2.64 -18.33 -23.62
C PRO A 581 2.72 -17.67 -25.00
N ASP A 582 2.75 -16.34 -25.05
CA ASP A 582 2.85 -15.56 -26.29
C ASP A 582 4.31 -15.32 -26.73
N GLY A 583 5.28 -15.96 -26.07
CA GLY A 583 6.70 -15.89 -26.42
C GLY A 583 7.49 -14.75 -25.77
N LEU A 584 6.88 -13.94 -24.88
CA LEU A 584 7.64 -12.97 -24.09
C LEU A 584 8.49 -13.68 -23.02
N GLU A 585 9.77 -13.39 -23.01
CA GLU A 585 10.69 -13.68 -21.91
C GLU A 585 10.90 -12.40 -21.09
N TYR A 586 10.47 -12.41 -19.83
CA TYR A 586 10.60 -11.29 -18.90
C TYR A 586 11.53 -11.68 -17.76
N GLY A 587 12.61 -10.92 -17.58
CA GLY A 587 13.52 -11.04 -16.45
C GLY A 587 13.46 -9.80 -15.58
N GLU A 588 13.42 -9.98 -14.27
CA GLU A 588 13.39 -8.88 -13.30
C GLU A 588 14.19 -9.25 -12.06
N ASP A 589 14.98 -8.30 -11.59
CA ASP A 589 15.84 -8.40 -10.42
C ASP A 589 15.86 -7.06 -9.71
N ALA A 590 15.63 -7.06 -8.40
CA ALA A 590 15.57 -5.86 -7.58
C ALA A 590 16.29 -6.09 -6.25
N GLU A 591 16.97 -5.06 -5.76
CA GLU A 591 17.66 -5.06 -4.48
C GLU A 591 17.47 -3.71 -3.81
N GLU A 592 17.19 -3.72 -2.51
CA GLU A 592 17.15 -2.53 -1.67
C GLU A 592 18.14 -2.67 -0.51
N VAL A 593 18.81 -1.59 -0.16
CA VAL A 593 19.80 -1.56 0.91
C VAL A 593 19.61 -0.30 1.75
N TYR A 594 19.44 -0.49 3.06
CA TYR A 594 19.33 0.59 4.05
C TYR A 594 20.50 0.51 5.02
N GLU A 595 21.20 1.61 5.23
CA GLU A 595 22.43 1.67 6.02
C GLU A 595 22.39 2.84 7.02
N ILE A 596 22.86 2.60 8.25
CA ILE A 596 23.00 3.65 9.28
C ILE A 596 24.11 3.29 10.28
N GLN A 597 24.73 4.29 10.89
CA GLN A 597 25.67 4.14 12.00
C GLN A 597 24.97 4.38 13.35
N ASP A 598 25.40 3.65 14.37
CA ASP A 598 24.75 3.59 15.70
C ASP A 598 24.47 4.97 16.34
N ALA A 599 25.37 5.93 16.14
CA ALA A 599 25.38 7.21 16.84
C ALA A 599 25.32 8.44 15.91
N ASP A 600 24.99 8.24 14.63
CA ASP A 600 24.97 9.32 13.64
C ASP A 600 23.70 9.24 12.77
N ALA A 601 22.68 10.04 13.09
CA ALA A 601 21.48 10.18 12.26
C ALA A 601 21.79 10.57 10.81
N LEU A 602 22.86 11.33 10.55
CA LEU A 602 23.19 11.82 9.21
C LEU A 602 23.87 10.76 8.33
N SER A 603 24.27 9.63 8.93
CA SER A 603 24.83 8.50 8.18
C SER A 603 23.78 7.69 7.41
N ALA A 604 22.48 7.94 7.67
CA ALA A 604 21.37 7.23 7.07
C ALA A 604 21.41 7.28 5.53
N ARG A 605 21.25 6.12 4.91
CA ARG A 605 21.29 5.96 3.45
C ARG A 605 20.36 4.85 2.99
N ALA A 606 19.62 5.09 1.92
CA ALA A 606 18.77 4.11 1.23
C ALA A 606 19.22 3.99 -0.24
N ARG A 607 19.29 2.76 -0.76
CA ARG A 607 19.71 2.43 -2.12
C ARG A 607 18.80 1.39 -2.73
N SER A 608 18.55 1.51 -4.03
CA SER A 608 17.78 0.54 -4.80
C SER A 608 18.46 0.30 -6.13
N ARG A 609 18.44 -0.94 -6.59
CA ARG A 609 18.90 -1.33 -7.91
C ARG A 609 17.84 -2.18 -8.58
N TRP A 610 17.54 -1.88 -9.84
CA TRP A 610 16.69 -2.70 -10.69
C TRP A 610 17.43 -3.15 -11.95
N ARG A 611 17.15 -4.37 -12.39
CA ARG A 611 17.49 -4.87 -13.71
C ARG A 611 16.26 -5.55 -14.30
N ILE A 612 15.84 -5.09 -15.47
CA ILE A 612 14.69 -5.63 -16.20
C ILE A 612 15.15 -6.00 -17.61
N ARG A 613 14.71 -7.15 -18.11
CA ARG A 613 14.90 -7.58 -19.49
C ARG A 613 13.56 -8.00 -20.09
N LEU A 614 13.22 -7.46 -21.24
CA LEU A 614 12.09 -7.89 -22.06
C LEU A 614 12.64 -8.42 -23.37
N HIS A 615 12.34 -9.67 -23.69
CA HIS A 615 12.91 -10.35 -24.85
C HIS A 615 11.84 -11.15 -25.60
N ARG A 616 11.76 -10.96 -26.91
CA ARG A 616 10.94 -11.77 -27.84
C ARG A 616 11.85 -12.34 -28.92
N PRO A 617 12.30 -13.61 -28.80
CA PRO A 617 13.22 -14.22 -29.75
C PRO A 617 12.73 -14.16 -31.19
N GLU A 618 11.43 -14.39 -31.43
CA GLU A 618 10.84 -14.41 -32.78
C GLU A 618 10.84 -13.04 -33.47
N LEU A 619 10.84 -11.96 -32.69
CA LEU A 619 10.91 -10.59 -33.20
C LEU A 619 12.34 -10.05 -33.23
N GLY A 620 13.33 -10.79 -32.69
CA GLY A 620 14.69 -10.29 -32.49
C GLY A 620 14.76 -9.09 -31.54
N TRP A 621 13.77 -8.92 -30.67
CA TRP A 621 13.67 -7.79 -29.74
C TRP A 621 14.25 -8.18 -28.37
N ASP A 622 15.30 -7.49 -27.91
CA ASP A 622 15.90 -7.64 -26.58
C ASP A 622 16.14 -6.25 -26.00
N ALA A 623 15.33 -5.86 -25.01
CA ALA A 623 15.48 -4.58 -24.34
C ALA A 623 15.82 -4.80 -22.86
N ARG A 624 16.79 -4.03 -22.36
CA ARG A 624 17.25 -4.09 -20.97
C ARG A 624 17.19 -2.72 -20.34
N VAL A 625 16.72 -2.66 -19.10
CA VAL A 625 16.66 -1.45 -18.27
C VAL A 625 17.41 -1.74 -16.98
N GLU A 626 18.44 -0.96 -16.68
CA GLU A 626 19.08 -0.94 -15.37
C GLU A 626 18.84 0.41 -14.73
N THR A 627 18.38 0.42 -13.48
CA THR A 627 18.28 1.65 -12.69
C THR A 627 19.03 1.52 -11.38
N ARG A 628 19.56 2.66 -10.90
CA ARG A 628 20.17 2.80 -9.59
C ARG A 628 19.65 4.07 -8.95
N SER A 629 19.17 3.97 -7.72
CA SER A 629 18.64 5.09 -6.96
C SER A 629 19.27 5.11 -5.58
N GLU A 630 19.69 6.28 -5.11
CA GLU A 630 20.24 6.50 -3.76
C GLU A 630 19.66 7.77 -3.15
N ILE A 631 19.35 7.71 -1.86
CA ILE A 631 19.11 8.87 -0.99
C ILE A 631 20.04 8.79 0.21
N SER A 632 20.65 9.92 0.55
CA SER A 632 21.33 10.15 1.82
C SER A 632 20.95 11.55 2.36
N CYS A 633 21.43 11.93 3.53
CA CYS A 633 21.21 13.27 4.06
C CYS A 633 22.44 13.90 4.72
N ASP A 634 22.38 15.21 4.89
CA ASP A 634 23.20 15.95 5.85
C ASP A 634 22.28 16.88 6.69
N GLU A 635 22.85 17.77 7.49
CA GLU A 635 22.07 18.70 8.32
C GLU A 635 21.11 19.58 7.51
N GLY A 636 21.50 19.96 6.29
CA GLY A 636 20.78 20.95 5.48
C GLY A 636 19.88 20.37 4.40
N GLY A 637 20.10 19.12 3.96
CA GLY A 637 19.36 18.57 2.84
C GLY A 637 19.42 17.05 2.67
N PHE A 638 18.46 16.52 1.91
CA PHE A 638 18.53 15.22 1.28
C PHE A 638 19.35 15.32 -0.01
N LEU A 639 20.19 14.32 -0.26
CA LEU A 639 21.01 14.16 -1.45
C LEU A 639 20.49 12.95 -2.21
N THR A 640 20.00 13.17 -3.43
CA THR A 640 19.44 12.12 -4.28
C THR A 640 20.28 11.91 -5.53
N SER A 641 20.48 10.65 -5.91
CA SER A 641 21.10 10.26 -7.18
C SER A 641 20.26 9.16 -7.82
N ASN A 642 19.83 9.35 -9.07
CA ASN A 642 19.07 8.37 -9.83
C ASN A 642 19.73 8.21 -11.20
N GLU A 643 19.98 6.97 -11.63
CA GLU A 643 20.60 6.62 -12.89
C GLU A 643 19.69 5.63 -13.64
N VAL A 644 19.49 5.85 -14.94
CA VAL A 644 18.80 4.93 -15.85
C VAL A 644 19.73 4.64 -17.02
N VAL A 645 19.98 3.36 -17.28
CA VAL A 645 20.72 2.86 -18.45
C VAL A 645 19.82 1.87 -19.19
N CYS A 646 19.49 2.21 -20.44
CA CYS A 646 18.68 1.36 -21.30
C CYS A 646 19.50 0.82 -22.47
N ARG A 647 19.31 -0.45 -22.81
CA ARG A 647 20.00 -1.13 -23.90
C ARG A 647 19.03 -1.84 -24.84
N GLU A 648 19.38 -1.89 -26.11
CA GLU A 648 18.80 -2.79 -27.10
C GLU A 648 19.88 -3.78 -27.54
N GLY A 649 19.69 -5.06 -27.25
CA GLY A 649 20.77 -6.03 -27.23
C GLY A 649 21.90 -5.58 -26.28
N ASP A 650 23.09 -5.35 -26.83
CA ASP A 650 24.25 -4.87 -26.07
C ASP A 650 24.51 -3.35 -26.24
N GLU A 651 23.81 -2.68 -27.16
CA GLU A 651 23.97 -1.26 -27.45
C GLU A 651 23.26 -0.41 -26.39
N VAL A 652 23.95 0.59 -25.81
CA VAL A 652 23.31 1.59 -24.95
C VAL A 652 22.55 2.58 -25.82
N VAL A 653 21.23 2.60 -25.68
CA VAL A 653 20.35 3.49 -26.47
C VAL A 653 19.93 4.73 -25.68
N PHE A 654 20.01 4.68 -24.35
CA PHE A 654 19.73 5.81 -23.48
C PHE A 654 20.52 5.68 -22.17
N HIS A 655 21.02 6.81 -21.67
CA HIS A 655 21.66 6.91 -20.37
C HIS A 655 21.42 8.30 -19.80
N ARG A 656 20.87 8.37 -18.59
CA ARG A 656 20.66 9.62 -17.86
C ARG A 656 20.88 9.45 -16.38
N THR A 657 21.46 10.46 -15.76
CA THR A 657 21.63 10.58 -14.31
C THR A 657 21.00 11.89 -13.84
N TRP A 658 20.24 11.83 -12.76
CA TRP A 658 19.69 12.98 -12.06
C TRP A 658 20.30 13.04 -10.66
N GLU A 659 20.94 14.16 -10.33
CA GLU A 659 21.45 14.45 -9.00
C GLU A 659 20.76 15.70 -8.46
N ARG A 660 20.16 15.63 -7.27
CA ARG A 660 19.52 16.79 -6.64
C ARG A 660 19.85 16.86 -5.16
N ARG A 661 19.92 18.10 -4.65
CA ARG A 661 19.95 18.42 -3.23
C ARG A 661 18.65 19.12 -2.84
N LEU A 662 17.90 18.54 -1.93
CA LEU A 662 16.57 19.01 -1.51
C LEU A 662 16.63 19.45 -0.04
N PRO A 663 16.23 20.68 0.33
CA PRO A 663 16.33 21.16 1.71
C PRO A 663 15.52 20.32 2.70
N ARG A 664 16.00 20.14 3.94
CA ARG A 664 15.23 19.50 5.03
C ARG A 664 14.32 20.51 5.72
N ALA A 665 13.10 20.67 5.21
CA ALA A 665 12.13 21.66 5.71
C ALA A 665 11.34 21.14 6.91
N ALA A 666 10.92 19.87 6.88
CA ALA A 666 10.13 19.23 7.93
C ALA A 666 10.63 17.82 8.27
N GLY A 667 11.22 17.13 7.28
CA GLY A 667 11.74 15.77 7.36
C GLY A 667 13.17 15.65 7.81
#